data_AF-A0A2H2Y852-F1
#
_entry.id   AF-A0A2H2Y852-F1
#
_cell.length_a   1.000
_cell.length_b   1.000
_cell.length_c   1.000
_cell.angle_alpha   90.00
_cell.angle_beta   90.00
_cell.angle_gamma   90.00
#
_symmetry.space_group_name_H-M   'P 1'
#
loop_
_entity.id
_entity.type
_entity.pdbx_description
1 polymer ?
#
loop_
_entity_poly.entity_id
_entity_poly.type
_entity_poly.pdbx_seq_one_letter_code
_entity_poly.pdbx_strand_id
1 'polypeptide(L)'
;MAPNGITRKAVYADSVPVSMVAQFYGETFHDDPLKDGQRAQQLQQHGGFATAGAGEARSEQALNAHKSLIADKRDLLRFRDALVAAIVKAPAYLDEQAIIHSRRSRAPYDHAEGLATFLRNQPFKLDPRSGFHVDNQPKAGQSVSLLQFMEGQGWDRPVDLAELKNMGQVLFRRQVSRPPHGDLGGGLSWPIPLDRAQQQRIYDAVNYNTFELPEFKSLKLSQTAFGFLSQTVNWSEADLQNPRDAITKLLKTPAAQALGEALRAQFQGAGSAQEWALSALQIGLNPQAFWHPEEKNRLAGFDLSQREHWGKPLSVVAHGLTEHLRRSYGKNAPVAAYLLLSHHAPELLVKDIPDDVSYGSPAWVSLKSIVAKAEYRAPGSTAGKSYEQLLKDDLGPISAEEKNVEALAGREGLIHWAVADGAIEKRPDNNYSAEEIERASALAGERFDTLKKASQASRKQLATRKELALATLKAHFKAYGDIDFEKKVLMPAERERDLLGPYSMLDLYLDRPKHTRWYSQDSTVPFEQISEAFYRLAPINEVFEKNVTDYYAGLKGGADVAIKHLMSLLPEDDKKALEYGELSVYAEEDVTRTSHFANRVEQFSYESRQPDDNRSLLFVTTYQGRKTVYEVNPQQGFVRKRTDLSPDLKPGRQGEWVHLGRNKSIREIKAQGAEAEQRKARDESPALVQTFNSARTQYIADTVLNNLFKPGERNELVKAARGFTTFDSEVTEFEKIQAVTRALVPFASAIDRFQKGDVSGGLAFLGFDVFGFALGGYFAAGKIAGLGGQVKKAGGILARAAVSAANPFAGGKAIVSRGLPLHQSLLGKGTFSWKAVSTNRGVNRAYQDKQEGIAVGTYTLGDTSKITAKFDEVLGKWFAYDPKSKKRYGVPLEGFRVESSSA
;
A
#
# COMPACT_ATOMS: atom_id res chain seq x y z
N MET A 1 -42.34 0.68 -14.48
CA MET A 1 -42.89 0.10 -13.22
C MET A 1 -42.96 -1.41 -13.42
N ALA A 2 -42.38 -2.21 -12.52
CA ALA A 2 -42.50 -3.68 -12.60
C ALA A 2 -43.86 -4.13 -12.06
N PRO A 3 -44.50 -5.19 -12.61
CA PRO A 3 -45.94 -5.46 -12.42
C PRO A 3 -46.36 -5.84 -10.99
N ASN A 4 -45.41 -6.00 -10.06
CA ASN A 4 -45.68 -6.57 -8.73
C ASN A 4 -45.36 -5.61 -7.58
N GLY A 5 -45.06 -4.33 -7.83
CA GLY A 5 -44.84 -3.34 -6.77
C GLY A 5 -43.60 -3.53 -5.88
N ILE A 6 -42.85 -4.62 -6.03
CA ILE A 6 -41.62 -4.87 -5.27
C ILE A 6 -40.48 -4.06 -5.87
N THR A 7 -39.94 -3.10 -5.12
CA THR A 7 -38.75 -2.34 -5.51
C THR A 7 -37.51 -3.25 -5.50
N ARG A 8 -36.51 -2.98 -6.37
CA ARG A 8 -35.22 -3.72 -6.37
C ARG A 8 -34.58 -3.82 -4.97
N LYS A 9 -34.79 -2.82 -4.10
CA LYS A 9 -34.34 -2.82 -2.71
C LYS A 9 -35.02 -3.89 -1.84
N ALA A 10 -36.32 -4.12 -2.03
CA ALA A 10 -37.06 -5.15 -1.31
C ALA A 10 -36.68 -6.58 -1.78
N VAL A 11 -36.37 -6.75 -3.08
CA VAL A 11 -35.86 -8.04 -3.60
C VAL A 11 -34.56 -8.45 -2.90
N TYR A 12 -33.62 -7.51 -2.66
CA TYR A 12 -32.37 -7.83 -1.96
C TYR A 12 -32.52 -8.03 -0.44
N ALA A 13 -33.55 -7.48 0.19
CA ALA A 13 -33.80 -7.63 1.63
C ALA A 13 -34.33 -9.04 1.98
N ASP A 14 -35.05 -9.67 1.05
CA ASP A 14 -35.67 -10.99 1.23
C ASP A 14 -35.07 -12.10 0.34
N SER A 15 -34.10 -11.81 -0.53
CA SER A 15 -33.44 -12.82 -1.36
C SER A 15 -32.34 -13.57 -0.62
N VAL A 16 -32.37 -14.90 -0.66
CA VAL A 16 -31.26 -15.79 -0.24
C VAL A 16 -30.44 -16.15 -1.48
N PRO A 17 -29.10 -16.22 -1.41
CA PRO A 17 -28.29 -16.68 -2.55
C PRO A 17 -28.77 -18.07 -3.02
N VAL A 18 -28.99 -18.22 -4.33
CA VAL A 18 -29.51 -19.46 -4.92
C VAL A 18 -28.64 -20.66 -4.55
N SER A 19 -27.32 -20.48 -4.47
CA SER A 19 -26.37 -21.50 -4.03
C SER A 19 -26.57 -21.96 -2.58
N MET A 20 -27.04 -21.10 -1.69
CA MET A 20 -27.37 -21.46 -0.30
C MET A 20 -28.65 -22.29 -0.21
N VAL A 21 -29.66 -21.92 -1.00
CA VAL A 21 -30.91 -22.68 -1.09
C VAL A 21 -30.63 -24.03 -1.77
N ALA A 22 -29.81 -24.05 -2.82
CA ALA A 22 -29.40 -25.27 -3.50
C ALA A 22 -28.62 -26.22 -2.59
N GLN A 23 -27.67 -25.72 -1.80
CA GLN A 23 -26.98 -26.50 -0.78
C GLN A 23 -27.95 -27.11 0.22
N PHE A 24 -28.97 -26.36 0.67
CA PHE A 24 -30.02 -26.90 1.52
C PHE A 24 -30.78 -28.05 0.84
N TYR A 25 -30.95 -28.00 -0.48
CA TYR A 25 -31.60 -29.06 -1.26
C TYR A 25 -30.67 -30.20 -1.72
N GLY A 26 -29.35 -30.08 -1.53
CA GLY A 26 -28.36 -31.07 -1.99
C GLY A 26 -28.00 -30.90 -3.47
N GLU A 27 -28.27 -29.73 -4.05
CA GLU A 27 -28.01 -29.40 -5.44
C GLU A 27 -26.77 -28.50 -5.56
N THR A 28 -25.86 -28.82 -6.48
CA THR A 28 -24.60 -28.10 -6.67
C THR A 28 -24.72 -27.06 -7.79
N PHE A 29 -24.52 -25.78 -7.47
CA PHE A 29 -24.33 -24.71 -8.45
C PHE A 29 -22.84 -24.57 -8.78
N HIS A 30 -22.49 -24.30 -10.03
CA HIS A 30 -21.13 -24.52 -10.56
C HIS A 30 -20.35 -23.22 -10.80
N ASP A 31 -20.83 -22.08 -10.31
CA ASP A 31 -20.26 -20.74 -10.51
C ASP A 31 -20.12 -20.38 -12.01
N ASP A 32 -21.01 -20.92 -12.85
CA ASP A 32 -21.13 -20.58 -14.27
C ASP A 32 -22.36 -19.66 -14.43
N PRO A 33 -22.18 -18.35 -14.67
CA PRO A 33 -23.28 -17.38 -14.67
C PRO A 33 -24.38 -17.69 -15.69
N LEU A 34 -24.04 -18.34 -16.80
CA LEU A 34 -24.98 -18.72 -17.84
C LEU A 34 -25.80 -19.93 -17.42
N LYS A 35 -25.14 -20.97 -16.88
CA LYS A 35 -25.83 -22.17 -16.39
C LYS A 35 -26.65 -21.89 -15.14
N ASP A 36 -26.12 -21.08 -14.22
CA ASP A 36 -26.81 -20.68 -13.00
C ASP A 36 -27.99 -19.77 -13.33
N GLY A 37 -27.87 -18.90 -14.34
CA GLY A 37 -28.97 -18.09 -14.88
C GLY A 37 -30.08 -18.93 -15.53
N GLN A 38 -29.70 -19.92 -16.34
CA GLN A 38 -30.65 -20.88 -16.92
C GLN A 38 -31.34 -21.74 -15.85
N ARG A 39 -30.59 -22.19 -14.83
CA ARG A 39 -31.15 -22.98 -13.73
C ARG A 39 -32.08 -22.14 -12.84
N ALA A 40 -31.75 -20.87 -12.60
CA ALA A 40 -32.64 -19.94 -11.92
C ALA A 40 -33.95 -19.70 -12.70
N GLN A 41 -33.89 -19.61 -14.03
CA GLN A 41 -35.09 -19.54 -14.88
C GLN A 41 -35.90 -20.84 -14.82
N GLN A 42 -35.26 -22.02 -14.82
CA GLN A 42 -35.95 -23.30 -14.65
C GLN A 42 -36.65 -23.41 -13.29
N LEU A 43 -36.01 -22.96 -12.20
CA LEU A 43 -36.61 -22.90 -10.87
C LEU A 43 -37.82 -21.97 -10.81
N GLN A 44 -37.80 -20.85 -11.57
CA GLN A 44 -38.93 -19.94 -11.71
C GLN A 44 -40.09 -20.52 -12.55
N GLN A 45 -39.80 -21.36 -13.53
CA GLN A 45 -40.80 -21.89 -14.46
C GLN A 45 -41.46 -23.20 -13.99
N HIS A 46 -40.71 -24.09 -13.34
CA HIS A 46 -41.15 -25.48 -13.13
C HIS A 46 -41.09 -25.99 -11.67
N GLY A 47 -40.67 -25.16 -10.73
CA GLY A 47 -40.93 -25.37 -9.29
C GLY A 47 -40.05 -26.42 -8.60
N GLY A 48 -39.06 -25.94 -7.84
CA GLY A 48 -38.36 -26.71 -6.81
C GLY A 48 -36.96 -27.19 -7.19
N PHE A 49 -36.07 -27.26 -6.19
CA PHE A 49 -34.73 -27.81 -6.33
C PHE A 49 -34.78 -29.34 -6.40
N ALA A 50 -33.85 -29.95 -7.12
CA ALA A 50 -33.77 -31.40 -7.23
C ALA A 50 -33.16 -32.00 -5.96
N THR A 51 -33.92 -32.79 -5.20
CA THR A 51 -33.38 -33.60 -4.11
C THR A 51 -32.73 -34.84 -4.71
N ALA A 52 -31.43 -34.80 -4.96
CA ALA A 52 -30.70 -35.99 -5.39
C ALA A 52 -30.77 -37.07 -4.29
N GLY A 53 -31.54 -38.13 -4.53
CA GLY A 53 -31.61 -39.34 -3.71
C GLY A 53 -32.41 -39.22 -2.41
N ALA A 54 -33.55 -39.90 -2.34
CA ALA A 54 -34.31 -40.10 -1.12
C ALA A 54 -33.50 -40.98 -0.13
N GLY A 55 -33.41 -40.59 1.16
CA GLY A 55 -32.85 -41.51 2.16
C GLY A 55 -32.62 -41.01 3.58
N GLU A 56 -32.35 -39.73 3.82
CA GLU A 56 -32.30 -39.20 5.19
C GLU A 56 -33.33 -38.10 5.37
N ALA A 57 -34.25 -38.30 6.32
CA ALA A 57 -35.07 -37.22 6.85
C ALA A 57 -34.10 -36.16 7.41
N ARG A 58 -33.88 -35.09 6.63
CA ARG A 58 -33.01 -33.98 7.03
C ARG A 58 -33.56 -33.41 8.34
N SER A 59 -32.75 -33.43 9.39
CA SER A 59 -33.20 -33.11 10.75
C SER A 59 -33.75 -31.68 10.85
N GLU A 60 -34.77 -31.47 11.69
CA GLU A 60 -35.26 -30.11 12.03
C GLU A 60 -34.11 -29.19 12.49
N GLN A 61 -33.08 -29.78 13.06
CA GLN A 61 -31.84 -29.14 13.48
C GLN A 61 -31.07 -28.52 12.31
N ALA A 62 -30.89 -29.22 11.19
CA ALA A 62 -30.23 -28.65 10.00
C ALA A 62 -31.02 -27.47 9.42
N LEU A 63 -32.35 -27.55 9.46
CA LEU A 63 -33.23 -26.44 9.08
C LEU A 63 -33.11 -25.25 10.05
N ASN A 64 -33.07 -25.50 11.36
CA ASN A 64 -32.92 -24.46 12.38
C ASN A 64 -31.55 -23.77 12.31
N ALA A 65 -30.48 -24.53 12.07
CA ALA A 65 -29.14 -24.01 11.79
C ALA A 65 -29.12 -23.09 10.54
N HIS A 66 -29.84 -23.47 9.47
CA HIS A 66 -29.95 -22.64 8.28
C HIS A 66 -30.75 -21.35 8.54
N LYS A 67 -31.84 -21.44 9.31
CA LYS A 67 -32.62 -20.26 9.73
C LYS A 67 -31.80 -19.30 10.58
N SER A 68 -30.99 -19.82 11.53
CA SER A 68 -30.08 -19.01 12.35
C SER A 68 -29.05 -18.29 11.47
N LEU A 69 -28.49 -18.98 10.47
CA LEU A 69 -27.54 -18.35 9.55
C LEU A 69 -28.17 -17.21 8.74
N ILE A 70 -29.41 -17.36 8.28
CA ILE A 70 -30.12 -16.28 7.58
C ILE A 70 -30.36 -15.10 8.53
N ALA A 71 -30.71 -15.40 9.79
CA ALA A 71 -30.90 -14.39 10.83
C ALA A 71 -29.61 -13.61 11.12
N ASP A 72 -28.47 -14.28 11.27
CA ASP A 72 -27.16 -13.64 11.50
C ASP A 72 -26.76 -12.72 10.34
N LYS A 73 -27.06 -13.12 9.09
CA LYS A 73 -26.85 -12.26 7.93
C LYS A 73 -27.74 -11.02 7.95
N ARG A 74 -29.00 -11.17 8.38
CA ARG A 74 -29.92 -10.04 8.53
C ARG A 74 -29.45 -9.09 9.63
N ASP A 75 -28.91 -9.61 10.73
CA ASP A 75 -28.33 -8.78 11.79
C ASP A 75 -27.17 -7.93 11.27
N LEU A 76 -26.27 -8.53 10.48
CA LEU A 76 -25.19 -7.79 9.86
C LEU A 76 -25.70 -6.68 8.91
N LEU A 77 -26.78 -6.93 8.17
CA LEU A 77 -27.40 -5.91 7.32
C LEU A 77 -28.05 -4.78 8.14
N ARG A 78 -28.78 -5.11 9.20
CA ARG A 78 -29.37 -4.12 10.11
C ARG A 78 -28.32 -3.30 10.83
N PHE A 79 -27.25 -3.95 11.29
CA PHE A 79 -26.09 -3.31 11.89
C PHE A 79 -25.45 -2.32 10.91
N ARG A 80 -25.22 -2.76 9.66
CA ARG A 80 -24.71 -1.91 8.59
C ARG A 80 -25.59 -0.66 8.41
N ASP A 81 -26.89 -0.81 8.27
CA ASP A 81 -27.81 0.33 8.09
C ASP A 81 -27.73 1.32 9.27
N ALA A 82 -27.70 0.80 10.51
CA ALA A 82 -27.55 1.62 11.70
C ALA A 82 -26.17 2.29 11.80
N LEU A 83 -25.09 1.61 11.36
CA LEU A 83 -23.74 2.16 11.30
C LEU A 83 -23.64 3.33 10.30
N VAL A 84 -24.31 3.26 9.15
CA VAL A 84 -24.35 4.38 8.19
C VAL A 84 -25.00 5.60 8.83
N ALA A 85 -26.12 5.42 9.54
CA ALA A 85 -26.75 6.50 10.26
C ALA A 85 -25.83 7.09 11.34
N ALA A 86 -25.09 6.23 12.05
CA ALA A 86 -24.10 6.66 13.05
C ALA A 86 -22.95 7.46 12.43
N ILE A 87 -22.38 7.04 11.30
CA ILE A 87 -21.30 7.74 10.59
C ILE A 87 -21.72 9.17 10.21
N VAL A 88 -22.98 9.36 9.80
CA VAL A 88 -23.51 10.68 9.41
C VAL A 88 -23.76 11.57 10.63
N LYS A 89 -24.23 11.01 11.74
CA LYS A 89 -24.64 11.77 12.94
C LYS A 89 -23.49 12.06 13.92
N ALA A 90 -22.48 11.19 13.98
CA ALA A 90 -21.39 11.29 14.95
C ALA A 90 -20.64 12.63 14.95
N PRO A 91 -20.31 13.27 13.80
CA PRO A 91 -19.58 14.54 13.80
C PRO A 91 -20.31 15.65 14.56
N ALA A 92 -21.59 15.86 14.26
CA ALA A 92 -22.39 16.89 14.92
C ALA A 92 -22.54 16.63 16.43
N TYR A 93 -22.72 15.37 16.82
CA TYR A 93 -22.77 14.98 18.23
C TYR A 93 -21.46 15.29 18.95
N LEU A 94 -20.31 14.94 18.36
CA LEU A 94 -19.01 15.17 18.98
C LEU A 94 -18.69 16.66 19.12
N ASP A 95 -19.02 17.47 18.12
CA ASP A 95 -18.85 18.93 18.17
C ASP A 95 -19.71 19.55 19.28
N GLU A 96 -20.97 19.12 19.41
CA GLU A 96 -21.86 19.57 20.48
C GLU A 96 -21.32 19.21 21.87
N GLN A 97 -20.85 17.97 22.05
CA GLN A 97 -20.27 17.54 23.33
C GLN A 97 -18.97 18.28 23.65
N ALA A 98 -18.12 18.57 22.67
CA ALA A 98 -16.91 19.37 22.86
C ALA A 98 -17.25 20.79 23.32
N ILE A 99 -18.29 21.41 22.75
CA ILE A 99 -18.80 22.73 23.17
C ILE A 99 -19.32 22.65 24.62
N ILE A 100 -20.13 21.65 24.97
CA ILE A 100 -20.66 21.49 26.34
C ILE A 100 -19.50 21.26 27.33
N HIS A 101 -18.51 20.44 26.97
CA HIS A 101 -17.35 20.15 27.82
C HIS A 101 -16.50 21.41 28.07
N SER A 102 -16.20 22.19 27.03
CA SER A 102 -15.42 23.42 27.16
C SER A 102 -16.05 24.48 28.06
N ARG A 103 -17.39 24.46 28.22
CA ARG A 103 -18.11 25.32 29.17
C ARG A 103 -17.97 24.87 30.63
N ARG A 104 -17.65 23.60 30.86
CA ARG A 104 -17.62 22.96 32.20
C ARG A 104 -16.21 22.65 32.70
N SER A 105 -15.25 22.49 31.79
CA SER A 105 -13.89 22.06 32.09
C SER A 105 -12.87 22.76 31.20
N ARG A 106 -11.69 23.04 31.76
CA ARG A 106 -10.53 23.53 31.00
C ARG A 106 -9.72 22.41 30.35
N ALA A 107 -9.98 21.14 30.69
CA ALA A 107 -9.30 20.01 30.08
C ALA A 107 -9.76 19.82 28.61
N PRO A 108 -8.91 19.26 27.73
CA PRO A 108 -9.32 18.87 26.39
C PRO A 108 -10.46 17.83 26.43
N TYR A 109 -11.43 17.95 25.51
CA TYR A 109 -12.48 16.96 25.37
C TYR A 109 -11.93 15.65 24.77
N ASP A 110 -12.17 14.53 25.45
CA ASP A 110 -11.83 13.20 24.95
C ASP A 110 -12.84 12.75 23.88
N HIS A 111 -12.46 12.93 22.62
CA HIS A 111 -13.30 12.57 21.48
C HIS A 111 -13.50 11.05 21.36
N ALA A 112 -12.55 10.24 21.84
CA ALA A 112 -12.62 8.77 21.74
C ALA A 112 -13.65 8.20 22.73
N GLU A 113 -13.71 8.74 23.96
CA GLU A 113 -14.76 8.37 24.91
C GLU A 113 -16.12 8.95 24.51
N GLY A 114 -16.13 10.17 23.97
CA GLY A 114 -17.31 10.78 23.37
C GLY A 114 -17.94 9.91 22.28
N LEU A 115 -17.12 9.43 21.35
CA LEU A 115 -17.57 8.60 20.24
C LEU A 115 -18.12 7.25 20.72
N ALA A 116 -17.48 6.63 21.70
CA ALA A 116 -17.98 5.37 22.22
C ALA A 116 -19.29 5.51 22.99
N THR A 117 -19.45 6.59 23.74
CA THR A 117 -20.72 6.94 24.37
C THR A 117 -21.81 7.10 23.31
N PHE A 118 -21.50 7.78 22.20
CA PHE A 118 -22.42 7.89 21.07
C PHE A 118 -22.83 6.51 20.51
N LEU A 119 -21.85 5.64 20.21
CA LEU A 119 -22.09 4.30 19.64
C LEU A 119 -22.83 3.36 20.60
N ARG A 120 -22.55 3.45 21.90
CA ARG A 120 -23.27 2.72 22.96
C ARG A 120 -24.74 3.12 23.02
N ASN A 121 -25.06 4.35 22.65
CA ASN A 121 -26.42 4.89 22.61
C ASN A 121 -27.11 4.76 21.24
N GLN A 122 -26.56 3.99 20.29
CA GLN A 122 -27.21 3.65 19.02
C GLN A 122 -27.73 2.21 19.04
N PRO A 123 -28.99 1.95 19.47
CA PRO A 123 -29.54 0.61 19.47
C PRO A 123 -30.05 0.19 18.08
N PHE A 124 -29.97 -1.11 17.78
CA PHE A 124 -30.71 -1.75 16.70
C PHE A 124 -31.21 -3.12 17.15
N LYS A 125 -32.24 -3.65 16.47
CA LYS A 125 -32.92 -4.89 16.88
C LYS A 125 -32.39 -6.11 16.11
N LEU A 126 -31.96 -7.13 16.84
CA LEU A 126 -31.53 -8.41 16.27
C LEU A 126 -32.73 -9.23 15.75
N ASP A 127 -32.48 -10.14 14.82
CA ASP A 127 -33.45 -11.08 14.31
C ASP A 127 -33.87 -12.05 15.44
N PRO A 128 -35.16 -12.43 15.54
CA PRO A 128 -35.64 -13.36 16.56
C PRO A 128 -34.94 -14.72 16.56
N ARG A 129 -34.27 -15.08 15.46
CA ARG A 129 -33.50 -16.33 15.33
C ARG A 129 -31.99 -16.10 15.30
N SER A 130 -31.52 -14.93 15.71
CA SER A 130 -30.10 -14.60 15.76
C SER A 130 -29.35 -15.59 16.65
N GLY A 131 -28.18 -16.05 16.18
CA GLY A 131 -27.22 -16.79 16.97
C GLY A 131 -26.30 -15.88 17.80
N PHE A 132 -26.52 -14.57 17.84
CA PHE A 132 -25.64 -13.61 18.53
C PHE A 132 -25.75 -13.69 20.05
N HIS A 133 -24.60 -13.76 20.72
CA HIS A 133 -24.46 -13.83 22.17
C HIS A 133 -23.55 -12.73 22.69
N VAL A 134 -23.80 -12.30 23.93
CA VAL A 134 -22.92 -11.43 24.71
C VAL A 134 -22.72 -12.09 26.06
N ASP A 135 -21.47 -12.30 26.48
CA ASP A 135 -21.11 -12.99 27.73
C ASP A 135 -21.85 -14.34 27.89
N ASN A 136 -21.86 -15.14 26.82
CA ASN A 136 -22.58 -16.41 26.70
C ASN A 136 -24.12 -16.33 26.84
N GLN A 137 -24.72 -15.13 26.86
CA GLN A 137 -26.17 -14.96 26.87
C GLN A 137 -26.73 -14.70 25.47
N PRO A 138 -27.73 -15.46 24.99
CA PRO A 138 -28.35 -15.23 23.69
C PRO A 138 -29.10 -13.90 23.69
N LYS A 139 -28.92 -13.11 22.63
CA LYS A 139 -29.58 -11.80 22.43
C LYS A 139 -30.60 -11.83 21.28
N ALA A 140 -31.01 -13.01 20.84
CA ALA A 140 -31.99 -13.18 19.78
C ALA A 140 -33.26 -12.34 20.00
N GLY A 141 -33.64 -11.55 19.00
CA GLY A 141 -34.80 -10.65 19.05
C GLY A 141 -34.67 -9.41 19.94
N GLN A 142 -33.57 -9.28 20.71
CA GLN A 142 -33.33 -8.15 21.61
C GLN A 142 -32.69 -6.97 20.87
N SER A 143 -32.75 -5.78 21.49
CA SER A 143 -31.99 -4.62 21.02
C SER A 143 -30.59 -4.63 21.62
N VAL A 144 -29.58 -4.44 20.77
CA VAL A 144 -28.17 -4.29 21.18
C VAL A 144 -27.63 -2.98 20.61
N SER A 145 -26.65 -2.37 21.29
CA SER A 145 -25.98 -1.18 20.78
C SER A 145 -25.02 -1.52 19.63
N LEU A 146 -24.70 -0.54 18.78
CA LEU A 146 -23.66 -0.70 17.77
C LEU A 146 -22.33 -1.12 18.41
N LEU A 147 -21.94 -0.49 19.53
CA LEU A 147 -20.69 -0.82 20.21
C LEU A 147 -20.67 -2.26 20.73
N GLN A 148 -21.75 -2.70 21.39
CA GLN A 148 -21.86 -4.06 21.91
C GLN A 148 -21.86 -5.12 20.79
N PHE A 149 -22.48 -4.80 19.64
CA PHE A 149 -22.42 -5.69 18.48
C PHE A 149 -21.00 -5.78 17.92
N MET A 150 -20.30 -4.65 17.76
CA MET A 150 -18.89 -4.63 17.32
C MET A 150 -17.99 -5.47 18.23
N GLU A 151 -18.08 -5.25 19.55
CA GLU A 151 -17.30 -5.98 20.55
C GLU A 151 -17.60 -7.49 20.52
N GLY A 152 -18.88 -7.87 20.39
CA GLY A 152 -19.27 -9.28 20.26
C GLY A 152 -18.69 -9.94 19.00
N GLN A 153 -18.60 -9.23 17.88
CA GLN A 153 -17.98 -9.72 16.64
C GLN A 153 -16.44 -9.82 16.73
N GLY A 154 -15.83 -9.33 17.82
CA GLY A 154 -14.37 -9.22 17.96
C GLY A 154 -13.77 -8.08 17.12
N TRP A 155 -14.57 -7.07 16.78
CA TRP A 155 -14.07 -5.88 16.09
C TRP A 155 -13.59 -4.83 17.09
N ASP A 156 -12.58 -4.07 16.68
CA ASP A 156 -12.02 -2.99 17.47
C ASP A 156 -13.04 -1.85 17.63
N ARG A 157 -13.11 -1.28 18.83
CA ARG A 157 -13.86 -0.05 19.09
C ARG A 157 -13.21 1.11 18.33
N PRO A 158 -13.93 1.81 17.42
CA PRO A 158 -13.38 2.99 16.75
C PRO A 158 -13.08 4.11 17.74
N VAL A 159 -11.86 4.68 17.69
CA VAL A 159 -11.46 5.79 18.58
C VAL A 159 -11.64 7.16 17.95
N ASP A 160 -11.87 7.23 16.63
CA ASP A 160 -12.17 8.46 15.92
C ASP A 160 -13.13 8.27 14.74
N LEU A 161 -13.53 9.39 14.11
CA LEU A 161 -14.43 9.38 12.96
C LEU A 161 -13.81 8.73 11.71
N ALA A 162 -12.49 8.66 11.59
CA ALA A 162 -11.81 8.03 10.47
C ALA A 162 -11.86 6.50 10.60
N GLU A 163 -11.61 5.97 11.79
CA GLU A 163 -11.77 4.54 12.10
C GLU A 163 -13.22 4.08 11.96
N LEU A 164 -14.19 4.90 12.40
CA LEU A 164 -15.61 4.57 12.23
C LEU A 164 -15.98 4.48 10.73
N LYS A 165 -15.48 5.41 9.91
CA LYS A 165 -15.66 5.38 8.45
C LYS A 165 -14.95 4.19 7.81
N ASN A 166 -13.73 3.88 8.23
CA ASN A 166 -12.98 2.70 7.76
C ASN A 166 -13.75 1.42 8.08
N MET A 167 -14.28 1.27 9.30
CA MET A 167 -15.12 0.14 9.68
C MET A 167 -16.36 0.04 8.78
N GLY A 168 -17.03 1.16 8.52
CA GLY A 168 -18.08 1.23 7.52
C GLY A 168 -17.59 0.64 6.20
N GLN A 169 -16.55 1.20 5.59
CA GLN A 169 -16.03 0.76 4.29
C GLN A 169 -15.64 -0.73 4.26
N VAL A 170 -14.97 -1.24 5.29
CA VAL A 170 -14.58 -2.66 5.40
C VAL A 170 -15.82 -3.53 5.44
N LEU A 171 -16.78 -3.17 6.29
CA LEU A 171 -17.99 -3.95 6.45
C LEU A 171 -18.90 -3.83 5.25
N PHE A 172 -18.93 -2.71 4.51
CA PHE A 172 -19.72 -2.49 3.28
C PHE A 172 -19.09 -3.01 2.00
N ARG A 173 -17.84 -3.47 2.08
CA ARG A 173 -17.12 -3.98 0.92
C ARG A 173 -17.94 -5.06 0.22
N ARG A 174 -17.97 -5.00 -1.12
CA ARG A 174 -18.53 -6.09 -1.91
C ARG A 174 -17.77 -7.35 -1.53
N GLN A 175 -18.51 -8.44 -1.27
CA GLN A 175 -17.91 -9.71 -0.90
C GLN A 175 -16.94 -10.10 -2.01
N VAL A 176 -15.64 -10.09 -1.70
CA VAL A 176 -14.60 -10.42 -2.67
C VAL A 176 -14.78 -11.90 -3.01
N SER A 177 -15.00 -12.20 -4.29
CA SER A 177 -15.14 -13.58 -4.73
C SER A 177 -13.86 -14.33 -4.37
N ARG A 178 -14.02 -15.39 -3.56
CA ARG A 178 -12.91 -16.29 -3.26
C ARG A 178 -12.74 -17.19 -4.47
N PRO A 179 -11.60 -17.17 -5.15
CA PRO A 179 -11.43 -18.03 -6.29
C PRO A 179 -11.45 -19.50 -5.82
N PRO A 180 -11.89 -20.45 -6.67
CA PRO A 180 -11.89 -21.87 -6.34
C PRO A 180 -10.52 -22.31 -5.83
N HIS A 181 -10.48 -23.08 -4.74
CA HIS A 181 -9.24 -23.53 -4.08
C HIS A 181 -8.37 -22.44 -3.44
N GLY A 182 -8.88 -21.21 -3.28
CA GLY A 182 -8.21 -20.15 -2.49
C GLY A 182 -6.80 -19.82 -3.00
N ASP A 183 -5.83 -19.82 -2.09
CA ASP A 183 -4.40 -19.56 -2.38
C ASP A 183 -3.64 -20.78 -2.92
N LEU A 184 -4.35 -21.86 -3.26
CA LEU A 184 -3.80 -23.11 -3.81
C LEU A 184 -2.84 -23.85 -2.85
N GLY A 185 -2.85 -23.56 -1.55
CA GLY A 185 -2.04 -24.29 -0.57
C GLY A 185 -2.64 -25.62 -0.10
N GLY A 186 -3.92 -25.90 -0.41
CA GLY A 186 -4.61 -27.09 0.08
C GLY A 186 -4.63 -27.13 1.61
N GLY A 187 -4.29 -28.27 2.19
CA GLY A 187 -4.16 -28.44 3.64
C GLY A 187 -3.04 -27.64 4.32
N LEU A 188 -2.11 -27.03 3.58
CA LEU A 188 -1.16 -26.06 4.14
C LEU A 188 -1.82 -24.70 4.44
N SER A 189 -2.97 -24.43 3.83
CA SER A 189 -3.76 -23.20 4.02
C SER A 189 -4.92 -23.34 4.99
N TRP A 190 -5.09 -24.53 5.57
CA TRP A 190 -6.08 -24.72 6.61
C TRP A 190 -5.75 -23.88 7.84
N PRO A 191 -6.77 -23.45 8.61
CA PRO A 191 -6.50 -22.78 9.86
C PRO A 191 -5.75 -23.65 10.87
N ILE A 192 -5.72 -24.98 10.72
CA ILE A 192 -4.69 -25.79 11.38
C ILE A 192 -3.94 -26.48 10.25
N PRO A 193 -2.78 -25.96 9.85
CA PRO A 193 -2.06 -26.46 8.70
C PRO A 193 -1.41 -27.79 9.03
N LEU A 194 -1.15 -28.59 8.00
CA LEU A 194 -0.41 -29.84 8.15
C LEU A 194 0.94 -29.60 8.82
N ASP A 195 1.25 -30.35 9.88
CA ASP A 195 2.53 -30.24 10.58
C ASP A 195 3.69 -30.87 9.79
N ARG A 196 4.92 -30.74 10.27
CA ARG A 196 6.11 -31.23 9.55
C ARG A 196 6.11 -32.75 9.38
N ALA A 197 5.67 -33.51 10.39
CA ALA A 197 5.63 -34.97 10.32
C ALA A 197 4.57 -35.44 9.32
N GLN A 198 3.42 -34.75 9.28
CA GLN A 198 2.37 -34.99 8.29
C GLN A 198 2.84 -34.65 6.88
N GLN A 199 3.50 -33.50 6.68
CA GLN A 199 4.06 -33.11 5.40
C GLN A 199 5.09 -34.12 4.89
N GLN A 200 6.00 -34.57 5.76
CA GLN A 200 6.97 -35.60 5.42
C GLN A 200 6.30 -36.92 5.04
N ARG A 201 5.29 -37.38 5.79
CA ARG A 201 4.54 -38.59 5.45
C ARG A 201 3.82 -38.48 4.10
N ILE A 202 3.27 -37.32 3.77
CA ILE A 202 2.66 -37.06 2.45
C ILE A 202 3.74 -37.13 1.36
N TYR A 203 4.89 -36.48 1.59
CA TYR A 203 6.02 -36.52 0.66
C TYR A 203 6.47 -37.96 0.40
N ASP A 204 6.76 -38.72 1.46
CA ASP A 204 7.22 -40.10 1.37
C ASP A 204 6.19 -41.00 0.68
N ALA A 205 4.90 -40.84 1.01
CA ALA A 205 3.85 -41.65 0.42
C ALA A 205 3.73 -41.47 -1.10
N VAL A 206 3.89 -40.22 -1.58
CA VAL A 206 3.90 -39.93 -3.02
C VAL A 206 5.22 -40.38 -3.66
N ASN A 207 6.35 -40.03 -3.04
CA ASN A 207 7.69 -40.23 -3.60
C ASN A 207 8.03 -41.72 -3.75
N TYR A 208 7.53 -42.56 -2.84
CA TYR A 208 7.72 -44.00 -2.86
C TYR A 208 6.47 -44.78 -3.34
N ASN A 209 5.43 -44.08 -3.83
CA ASN A 209 4.15 -44.66 -4.25
C ASN A 209 3.60 -45.73 -3.29
N THR A 210 3.57 -45.43 -1.99
CA THR A 210 3.20 -46.41 -0.95
C THR A 210 1.74 -46.86 -1.03
N PHE A 211 0.90 -46.10 -1.75
CA PHE A 211 -0.50 -46.42 -2.02
C PHE A 211 -0.69 -47.41 -3.18
N GLU A 212 0.39 -47.75 -3.89
CA GLU A 212 0.36 -48.59 -5.10
C GLU A 212 -0.62 -48.13 -6.19
N LEU A 213 -0.84 -46.82 -6.32
CA LEU A 213 -1.80 -46.27 -7.28
C LEU A 213 -1.45 -46.72 -8.71
N PRO A 214 -2.35 -47.41 -9.44
CA PRO A 214 -2.07 -47.92 -10.78
C PRO A 214 -1.61 -46.83 -11.76
N GLU A 215 -2.18 -45.63 -11.62
CA GLU A 215 -1.85 -44.44 -12.41
C GLU A 215 -0.40 -43.98 -12.24
N PHE A 216 0.25 -44.37 -11.14
CA PHE A 216 1.63 -43.99 -10.79
C PHE A 216 2.65 -45.07 -11.20
N LYS A 217 2.22 -46.31 -11.47
CA LYS A 217 3.12 -47.42 -11.85
C LYS A 217 3.76 -47.26 -13.23
N SER A 218 3.15 -46.49 -14.13
CA SER A 218 3.58 -46.34 -15.53
C SER A 218 4.51 -45.13 -15.79
N LEU A 219 4.68 -44.23 -14.82
CA LEU A 219 5.37 -42.95 -14.99
C LEU A 219 6.81 -43.03 -14.46
N LYS A 220 7.81 -42.88 -15.36
CA LYS A 220 9.23 -43.18 -15.06
C LYS A 220 10.11 -41.98 -14.66
N LEU A 221 9.60 -40.74 -14.67
CA LEU A 221 10.45 -39.54 -14.84
C LEU A 221 10.49 -38.52 -13.69
N SER A 222 9.57 -38.52 -12.72
CA SER A 222 9.61 -37.56 -11.61
C SER A 222 8.94 -38.12 -10.37
N GLN A 223 9.61 -38.07 -9.21
CA GLN A 223 9.10 -38.64 -7.96
C GLN A 223 8.17 -37.68 -7.17
N THR A 224 7.90 -36.47 -7.69
CA THR A 224 7.04 -35.49 -6.99
C THR A 224 5.61 -35.53 -7.50
N ALA A 225 4.63 -35.16 -6.65
CA ALA A 225 3.21 -35.13 -7.03
C ALA A 225 2.96 -34.29 -8.29
N PHE A 226 3.60 -33.12 -8.41
CA PHE A 226 3.44 -32.26 -9.58
C PHE A 226 4.05 -32.89 -10.84
N GLY A 227 5.24 -33.47 -10.71
CA GLY A 227 5.89 -34.16 -11.83
C GLY A 227 5.07 -35.32 -12.37
N PHE A 228 4.45 -36.11 -11.48
CA PHE A 228 3.53 -37.19 -11.88
C PHE A 228 2.25 -36.66 -12.51
N LEU A 229 1.50 -35.83 -11.78
CA LEU A 229 0.18 -35.40 -12.22
C LEU A 229 0.24 -34.56 -13.50
N SER A 230 1.29 -33.74 -13.68
CA SER A 230 1.43 -32.93 -14.89
C SER A 230 1.64 -33.74 -16.17
N GLN A 231 2.03 -35.03 -16.09
CA GLN A 231 2.10 -35.94 -17.23
C GLN A 231 0.73 -36.50 -17.63
N THR A 232 -0.28 -36.39 -16.76
CA THR A 232 -1.65 -36.86 -17.04
C THR A 232 -2.47 -35.85 -17.85
N VAL A 233 -1.90 -34.68 -18.12
CA VAL A 233 -2.57 -33.58 -18.83
C VAL A 233 -1.79 -33.23 -20.10
N ASN A 234 -2.50 -33.19 -21.23
CA ASN A 234 -1.98 -32.60 -22.45
C ASN A 234 -2.13 -31.07 -22.40
N TRP A 235 -1.04 -30.39 -22.03
CA TRP A 235 -0.98 -28.94 -21.92
C TRP A 235 -0.96 -28.27 -23.31
N SER A 236 -1.94 -27.42 -23.59
CA SER A 236 -1.88 -26.43 -24.67
C SER A 236 -1.08 -25.21 -24.24
N GLU A 237 -0.62 -24.40 -25.19
CA GLU A 237 0.05 -23.13 -24.88
C GLU A 237 -0.86 -22.17 -24.10
N ALA A 238 -2.16 -22.14 -24.44
CA ALA A 238 -3.16 -21.36 -23.72
C ALA A 238 -3.34 -21.81 -22.26
N ASP A 239 -3.25 -23.12 -21.98
CA ASP A 239 -3.29 -23.62 -20.59
C ASP A 239 -2.08 -23.09 -19.80
N LEU A 240 -0.88 -23.10 -20.39
CA LEU A 240 0.35 -22.65 -19.74
C LEU A 240 0.39 -21.12 -19.50
N GLN A 241 -0.31 -20.35 -20.33
CA GLN A 241 -0.50 -18.91 -20.15
C GLN A 241 -1.54 -18.57 -19.06
N ASN A 242 -2.37 -19.53 -18.66
CA ASN A 242 -3.35 -19.38 -17.58
C ASN A 242 -3.11 -20.40 -16.45
N PRO A 243 -2.02 -20.24 -15.67
CA PRO A 243 -1.60 -21.24 -14.67
C PRO A 243 -2.68 -21.66 -13.67
N ARG A 244 -3.56 -20.75 -13.25
CA ARG A 244 -4.63 -21.08 -12.30
C ARG A 244 -5.66 -22.04 -12.88
N ASP A 245 -6.08 -21.79 -14.11
CA ASP A 245 -7.04 -22.66 -14.81
C ASP A 245 -6.40 -23.99 -15.14
N ALA A 246 -5.12 -23.98 -15.52
CA ALA A 246 -4.28 -25.16 -15.66
C ALA A 246 -4.26 -26.03 -14.37
N ILE A 247 -4.06 -25.44 -13.20
CA ILE A 247 -4.09 -26.15 -11.90
C ILE A 247 -5.50 -26.68 -11.63
N THR A 248 -6.54 -25.89 -11.91
CA THR A 248 -7.93 -26.34 -11.72
C THR A 248 -8.28 -27.52 -12.63
N LYS A 249 -7.81 -27.52 -13.87
CA LYS A 249 -7.92 -28.63 -14.82
C LYS A 249 -7.16 -29.86 -14.33
N LEU A 250 -5.93 -29.68 -13.84
CA LEU A 250 -5.11 -30.74 -13.24
C LEU A 250 -5.82 -31.41 -12.07
N LEU A 251 -6.40 -30.63 -11.15
CA LEU A 251 -7.10 -31.16 -9.98
C LEU A 251 -8.37 -31.94 -10.33
N LYS A 252 -8.94 -31.75 -11.52
CA LYS A 252 -10.12 -32.48 -12.00
C LYS A 252 -9.77 -33.81 -12.68
N THR A 253 -8.48 -34.13 -12.90
CA THR A 253 -8.11 -35.41 -13.51
C THR A 253 -8.39 -36.58 -12.55
N PRO A 254 -8.71 -37.77 -13.08
CA PRO A 254 -8.91 -38.96 -12.25
C PRO A 254 -7.70 -39.27 -11.36
N ALA A 255 -6.48 -39.11 -11.88
CA ALA A 255 -5.25 -39.33 -11.11
C ALA A 255 -5.10 -38.37 -9.92
N ALA A 256 -5.45 -37.09 -10.09
CA ALA A 256 -5.40 -36.12 -9.00
C ALA A 256 -6.48 -36.40 -7.93
N GLN A 257 -7.68 -36.81 -8.35
CA GLN A 257 -8.74 -37.24 -7.43
C GLN A 257 -8.33 -38.49 -6.64
N ALA A 258 -7.83 -39.52 -7.31
CA ALA A 258 -7.39 -40.77 -6.70
C ALA A 258 -6.27 -40.52 -5.67
N LEU A 259 -5.27 -39.69 -6.01
CA LEU A 259 -4.22 -39.31 -5.07
C LEU A 259 -4.79 -38.59 -3.84
N GLY A 260 -5.68 -37.62 -4.06
CA GLY A 260 -6.32 -36.86 -2.99
C GLY A 260 -7.17 -37.72 -2.06
N GLU A 261 -7.91 -38.68 -2.60
CA GLU A 261 -8.72 -39.63 -1.82
C GLU A 261 -7.86 -40.62 -1.04
N ALA A 262 -6.78 -41.13 -1.65
CA ALA A 262 -5.84 -42.03 -0.98
C ALA A 262 -5.16 -41.34 0.22
N LEU A 263 -4.69 -40.11 0.04
CA LEU A 263 -4.14 -39.30 1.13
C LEU A 263 -5.18 -39.04 2.22
N ARG A 264 -6.38 -38.60 1.84
CA ARG A 264 -7.47 -38.37 2.80
C ARG A 264 -7.78 -39.64 3.62
N ALA A 265 -7.83 -40.80 2.98
CA ALA A 265 -8.07 -42.08 3.64
C ALA A 265 -6.92 -42.47 4.59
N GLN A 266 -5.67 -42.33 4.15
CA GLN A 266 -4.48 -42.64 4.96
C GLN A 266 -4.47 -41.85 6.28
N PHE A 267 -4.81 -40.56 6.22
CA PHE A 267 -4.83 -39.69 7.39
C PHE A 267 -6.17 -39.70 8.15
N GLN A 268 -7.15 -40.49 7.68
CA GLN A 268 -8.54 -40.44 8.17
C GLN A 268 -9.05 -38.99 8.25
N GLY A 269 -8.65 -38.19 7.26
CA GLY A 269 -8.76 -36.75 7.26
C GLY A 269 -10.10 -36.25 6.73
N ALA A 270 -10.49 -35.05 7.13
CA ALA A 270 -11.61 -34.31 6.56
C ALA A 270 -11.16 -33.46 5.36
N GLY A 271 -12.11 -32.78 4.70
CA GLY A 271 -11.87 -31.99 3.50
C GLY A 271 -12.07 -32.75 2.18
N SER A 272 -11.88 -32.05 1.08
CA SER A 272 -12.04 -32.56 -0.29
C SER A 272 -10.77 -33.23 -0.79
N ALA A 273 -10.91 -34.20 -1.71
CA ALA A 273 -9.78 -34.84 -2.37
C ALA A 273 -8.84 -33.81 -3.03
N GLN A 274 -9.40 -32.74 -3.61
CA GLN A 274 -8.63 -31.67 -4.25
C GLN A 274 -7.76 -30.89 -3.26
N GLU A 275 -8.20 -30.68 -2.02
CA GLU A 275 -7.37 -30.02 -1.00
C GLU A 275 -6.17 -30.89 -0.60
N TRP A 276 -6.36 -32.21 -0.47
CA TRP A 276 -5.28 -33.16 -0.20
C TRP A 276 -4.32 -33.31 -1.38
N ALA A 277 -4.84 -33.33 -2.62
CA ALA A 277 -4.01 -33.32 -3.81
C ALA A 277 -3.18 -32.03 -3.92
N LEU A 278 -3.77 -30.87 -3.62
CA LEU A 278 -3.04 -29.59 -3.55
C LEU A 278 -1.94 -29.60 -2.49
N SER A 279 -2.18 -30.18 -1.30
CA SER A 279 -1.14 -30.39 -0.30
C SER A 279 0.04 -31.15 -0.87
N ALA A 280 -0.22 -32.29 -1.52
CA ALA A 280 0.83 -33.11 -2.12
C ALA A 280 1.59 -32.37 -3.22
N LEU A 281 0.90 -31.58 -4.06
CA LEU A 281 1.53 -30.76 -5.08
C LEU A 281 2.48 -29.71 -4.47
N GLN A 282 2.05 -28.97 -3.45
CA GLN A 282 2.88 -27.97 -2.78
C GLN A 282 4.08 -28.58 -2.06
N ILE A 283 3.85 -29.64 -1.28
CA ILE A 283 4.89 -30.36 -0.54
C ILE A 283 5.92 -30.95 -1.50
N GLY A 284 5.46 -31.56 -2.61
CA GLY A 284 6.34 -32.15 -3.62
C GLY A 284 7.14 -31.11 -4.40
N LEU A 285 6.60 -29.91 -4.63
CA LEU A 285 7.33 -28.82 -5.28
C LEU A 285 8.36 -28.16 -4.35
N ASN A 286 8.10 -28.11 -3.05
CA ASN A 286 8.97 -27.45 -2.08
C ASN A 286 9.30 -28.32 -0.85
N PRO A 287 9.94 -29.49 -1.03
CA PRO A 287 10.17 -30.40 0.09
C PRO A 287 11.22 -29.88 1.10
N GLN A 288 12.08 -28.95 0.67
CA GLN A 288 13.01 -28.26 1.55
C GLN A 288 12.32 -27.48 2.68
N ALA A 289 11.06 -27.05 2.49
CA ALA A 289 10.33 -26.32 3.52
C ALA A 289 10.17 -27.10 4.85
N PHE A 290 10.18 -28.44 4.80
CA PHE A 290 10.09 -29.28 6.00
C PHE A 290 11.43 -29.92 6.40
N TRP A 291 12.40 -30.08 5.49
CA TRP A 291 13.77 -30.54 5.82
C TRP A 291 14.68 -29.44 6.36
N HIS A 292 14.57 -28.24 5.82
CA HIS A 292 15.36 -27.04 6.17
C HIS A 292 14.43 -25.89 6.55
N PRO A 293 13.60 -26.04 7.60
CA PRO A 293 12.62 -25.03 8.00
C PRO A 293 13.26 -23.70 8.44
N GLU A 294 14.55 -23.72 8.77
CA GLU A 294 15.37 -22.54 9.05
C GLU A 294 15.68 -21.72 7.80
N GLU A 295 15.72 -22.29 6.59
CA GLU A 295 16.04 -21.57 5.36
C GLU A 295 14.81 -20.83 4.79
N LYS A 296 14.43 -19.73 5.45
CA LYS A 296 13.26 -18.93 5.05
C LYS A 296 13.49 -18.27 3.68
N ASN A 297 12.40 -17.96 2.95
CA ASN A 297 12.39 -17.40 1.58
C ASN A 297 12.84 -18.30 0.43
N ARG A 298 13.19 -19.57 0.71
CA ARG A 298 13.53 -20.51 -0.36
C ARG A 298 12.32 -21.29 -0.84
N LEU A 299 12.11 -21.29 -2.15
CA LEU A 299 11.08 -22.07 -2.82
C LEU A 299 11.74 -23.02 -3.82
N ALA A 300 11.63 -24.33 -3.59
CA ALA A 300 12.24 -25.34 -4.44
C ALA A 300 13.75 -25.12 -4.66
N GLY A 301 14.47 -24.70 -3.61
CA GLY A 301 15.90 -24.37 -3.68
C GLY A 301 16.24 -22.99 -4.24
N PHE A 302 15.26 -22.22 -4.69
CA PHE A 302 15.46 -20.86 -5.18
C PHE A 302 15.22 -19.83 -4.07
N ASP A 303 16.22 -19.02 -3.75
CA ASP A 303 16.11 -17.96 -2.76
C ASP A 303 15.48 -16.69 -3.37
N LEU A 304 14.23 -16.39 -3.02
CA LEU A 304 13.56 -15.17 -3.46
C LEU A 304 14.29 -13.89 -3.03
N SER A 305 15.05 -13.97 -1.94
CA SER A 305 15.77 -12.85 -1.30
C SER A 305 17.23 -12.74 -1.72
N GLN A 306 17.69 -13.49 -2.73
CA GLN A 306 19.07 -13.45 -3.21
C GLN A 306 19.50 -12.04 -3.65
N ARG A 307 20.79 -11.74 -3.49
CA ARG A 307 21.35 -10.38 -3.58
C ARG A 307 21.11 -9.75 -4.96
N GLU A 308 21.09 -10.58 -5.99
CA GLU A 308 20.88 -10.23 -7.39
C GLU A 308 19.46 -9.69 -7.66
N HIS A 309 18.51 -9.94 -6.76
CA HIS A 309 17.15 -9.42 -6.86
C HIS A 309 16.95 -8.06 -6.22
N TRP A 310 17.83 -7.63 -5.31
CA TRP A 310 17.65 -6.36 -4.61
C TRP A 310 17.63 -5.20 -5.61
N GLY A 311 16.63 -4.32 -5.50
CA GLY A 311 16.43 -3.22 -6.44
C GLY A 311 15.95 -3.62 -7.84
N LYS A 312 15.68 -4.91 -8.10
CA LYS A 312 15.05 -5.37 -9.36
C LYS A 312 13.52 -5.34 -9.27
N PRO A 313 12.81 -5.14 -10.40
CA PRO A 313 11.36 -5.30 -10.46
C PRO A 313 10.92 -6.67 -9.94
N LEU A 314 9.76 -6.74 -9.28
CA LEU A 314 9.23 -8.01 -8.73
C LEU A 314 8.97 -9.06 -9.82
N SER A 315 8.68 -8.62 -11.04
CA SER A 315 8.53 -9.48 -12.22
C SER A 315 9.80 -10.29 -12.51
N VAL A 316 10.98 -9.71 -12.28
CA VAL A 316 12.27 -10.38 -12.45
C VAL A 316 12.44 -11.52 -11.44
N VAL A 317 11.98 -11.33 -10.20
CA VAL A 317 12.04 -12.36 -9.15
C VAL A 317 11.14 -13.55 -9.50
N ALA A 318 9.90 -13.27 -9.90
CA ALA A 318 8.94 -14.30 -10.31
C ALA A 318 9.42 -15.06 -11.57
N HIS A 319 9.99 -14.34 -12.54
CA HIS A 319 10.59 -14.93 -13.72
C HIS A 319 11.81 -15.81 -13.37
N GLY A 320 12.69 -15.33 -12.48
CA GLY A 320 13.85 -16.08 -12.00
C GLY A 320 13.48 -17.44 -11.38
N LEU A 321 12.44 -17.48 -10.53
CA LEU A 321 11.89 -18.74 -10.00
C LEU A 321 11.37 -19.64 -11.12
N THR A 322 10.67 -19.07 -12.11
CA THR A 322 10.13 -19.84 -13.24
C THR A 322 11.26 -20.48 -14.07
N GLU A 323 12.32 -19.73 -14.34
CA GLU A 323 13.49 -20.24 -15.08
C GLU A 323 14.27 -21.28 -14.26
N HIS A 324 14.38 -21.11 -12.94
CA HIS A 324 14.94 -22.13 -12.06
C HIS A 324 14.17 -23.46 -12.16
N LEU A 325 12.84 -23.39 -12.10
CA LEU A 325 11.95 -24.57 -12.19
C LEU A 325 11.90 -25.20 -13.58
N ARG A 326 12.28 -24.47 -14.64
CA ARG A 326 12.33 -24.99 -16.02
C ARG A 326 13.27 -26.17 -16.17
N ARG A 327 14.34 -26.24 -15.36
CA ARG A 327 15.27 -27.36 -15.33
C ARG A 327 14.61 -28.67 -14.90
N SER A 328 13.63 -28.61 -14.00
CA SER A 328 12.97 -29.79 -13.44
C SER A 328 11.64 -30.11 -14.14
N TYR A 329 10.92 -29.09 -14.61
CA TYR A 329 9.53 -29.24 -15.10
C TYR A 329 9.34 -28.83 -16.56
N GLY A 330 10.40 -28.41 -17.26
CA GLY A 330 10.36 -28.03 -18.67
C GLY A 330 9.28 -26.96 -18.95
N LYS A 331 8.42 -27.23 -19.92
CA LYS A 331 7.32 -26.32 -20.31
C LYS A 331 6.27 -26.08 -19.21
N ASN A 332 6.19 -26.95 -18.19
CA ASN A 332 5.21 -26.84 -17.10
C ASN A 332 5.68 -25.90 -15.97
N ALA A 333 6.90 -25.35 -16.07
CA ALA A 333 7.49 -24.49 -15.04
C ALA A 333 6.65 -23.25 -14.66
N PRO A 334 5.97 -22.54 -15.58
CA PRO A 334 5.10 -21.42 -15.21
C PRO A 334 3.95 -21.86 -14.28
N VAL A 335 3.42 -23.07 -14.47
CA VAL A 335 2.34 -23.62 -13.63
C VAL A 335 2.88 -23.98 -12.24
N ALA A 336 4.07 -24.59 -12.16
CA ALA A 336 4.74 -24.90 -10.90
C ALA A 336 5.10 -23.63 -10.11
N ALA A 337 5.65 -22.63 -10.80
CA ALA A 337 5.99 -21.33 -10.20
C ALA A 337 4.74 -20.63 -9.67
N TYR A 338 3.67 -20.57 -10.46
CA TYR A 338 2.40 -19.97 -10.02
C TYR A 338 1.82 -20.69 -8.80
N LEU A 339 1.85 -22.03 -8.77
CA LEU A 339 1.37 -22.81 -7.63
C LEU A 339 2.15 -22.46 -6.34
N LEU A 340 3.48 -22.44 -6.41
CA LEU A 340 4.33 -22.07 -5.28
C LEU A 340 4.08 -20.63 -4.84
N LEU A 341 4.11 -19.67 -5.77
CA LEU A 341 3.92 -18.25 -5.47
C LEU A 341 2.51 -17.96 -4.91
N SER A 342 1.47 -18.67 -5.36
CA SER A 342 0.10 -18.45 -4.86
C SER A 342 0.00 -18.64 -3.34
N HIS A 343 0.69 -19.65 -2.81
CA HIS A 343 0.71 -19.91 -1.38
C HIS A 343 1.85 -19.18 -0.66
N HIS A 344 3.02 -19.06 -1.28
CA HIS A 344 4.24 -18.60 -0.60
C HIS A 344 4.71 -17.20 -0.95
N ALA A 345 4.17 -16.51 -1.95
CA ALA A 345 4.51 -15.11 -2.25
C ALA A 345 3.47 -14.48 -3.19
N PRO A 346 2.19 -14.38 -2.75
CA PRO A 346 1.09 -13.90 -3.59
C PRO A 346 1.29 -12.47 -4.10
N GLU A 347 2.14 -11.67 -3.45
CA GLU A 347 2.52 -10.33 -3.91
C GLU A 347 3.28 -10.35 -5.24
N LEU A 348 3.98 -11.45 -5.55
CA LEU A 348 4.68 -11.63 -6.83
C LEU A 348 3.74 -12.05 -7.97
N LEU A 349 2.46 -12.31 -7.67
CA LEU A 349 1.42 -12.65 -8.66
C LEU A 349 0.42 -11.50 -8.91
N VAL A 350 0.64 -10.34 -8.30
CA VAL A 350 -0.12 -9.13 -8.58
C VAL A 350 0.19 -8.66 -9.99
N LYS A 351 -0.83 -8.22 -10.73
CA LYS A 351 -0.68 -7.75 -12.11
C LYS A 351 -0.28 -6.28 -12.16
N ASP A 352 0.33 -5.88 -13.26
CA ASP A 352 0.63 -4.48 -13.59
C ASP A 352 1.39 -3.76 -12.46
N ILE A 353 2.34 -4.47 -11.84
CA ILE A 353 3.23 -3.89 -10.84
C ILE A 353 4.24 -3.00 -11.58
N PRO A 354 4.35 -1.71 -11.21
CA PRO A 354 5.33 -0.82 -11.81
C PRO A 354 6.78 -1.28 -11.51
N ASP A 355 7.70 -1.08 -12.45
CA ASP A 355 9.09 -1.52 -12.31
C ASP A 355 9.85 -0.84 -11.15
N ASP A 356 9.41 0.36 -10.74
CA ASP A 356 9.93 1.10 -9.59
C ASP A 356 9.49 0.50 -8.24
N VAL A 357 8.47 -0.36 -8.23
CA VAL A 357 8.16 -1.22 -7.08
C VAL A 357 9.10 -2.42 -7.12
N SER A 358 10.33 -2.21 -6.67
CA SER A 358 11.40 -3.20 -6.71
C SER A 358 11.50 -4.03 -5.42
N TYR A 359 12.17 -5.19 -5.48
CA TYR A 359 12.42 -6.02 -4.31
C TYR A 359 13.30 -5.27 -3.30
N GLY A 360 12.88 -5.26 -2.05
CA GLY A 360 13.52 -4.46 -1.00
C GLY A 360 13.15 -2.98 -1.04
N SER A 361 12.30 -2.52 -1.97
CA SER A 361 11.79 -1.15 -1.93
C SER A 361 10.74 -1.00 -0.82
N PRO A 362 10.61 0.19 -0.23
CA PRO A 362 9.53 0.46 0.71
C PRO A 362 8.12 0.32 0.10
N ALA A 363 7.98 0.58 -1.20
CA ALA A 363 6.71 0.42 -1.89
C ALA A 363 6.28 -1.06 -1.90
N TRP A 364 7.24 -1.96 -2.10
CA TRP A 364 7.01 -3.39 -1.96
C TRP A 364 6.69 -3.81 -0.52
N VAL A 365 7.29 -3.20 0.50
CA VAL A 365 6.94 -3.46 1.93
C VAL A 365 5.44 -3.21 2.17
N SER A 366 4.92 -2.08 1.70
CA SER A 366 3.49 -1.80 1.76
C SER A 366 2.66 -2.79 0.94
N LEU A 367 3.06 -3.10 -0.30
CA LEU A 367 2.34 -4.09 -1.13
C LEU A 367 2.21 -5.43 -0.40
N LYS A 368 3.27 -5.90 0.25
CA LYS A 368 3.28 -7.14 1.04
C LYS A 368 2.24 -7.10 2.17
N SER A 369 2.11 -5.96 2.86
CA SER A 369 1.10 -5.76 3.90
C SER A 369 -0.34 -5.75 3.35
N ILE A 370 -0.58 -5.04 2.24
CA ILE A 370 -1.89 -5.00 1.59
C ILE A 370 -2.32 -6.38 1.12
N VAL A 371 -1.40 -7.09 0.46
CA VAL A 371 -1.63 -8.46 0.00
C VAL A 371 -1.92 -9.37 1.19
N ALA A 372 -1.14 -9.30 2.27
CA ALA A 372 -1.37 -10.09 3.47
C ALA A 372 -2.77 -9.86 4.07
N LYS A 373 -3.20 -8.60 4.21
CA LYS A 373 -4.56 -8.27 4.69
C LYS A 373 -5.65 -8.80 3.75
N ALA A 374 -5.47 -8.67 2.44
CA ALA A 374 -6.44 -9.14 1.45
C ALA A 374 -6.54 -10.68 1.45
N GLU A 375 -5.40 -11.37 1.45
CA GLU A 375 -5.29 -12.82 1.51
C GLU A 375 -5.82 -13.40 2.84
N TYR A 376 -5.61 -12.69 3.97
CA TYR A 376 -6.22 -13.06 5.25
C TYR A 376 -7.76 -13.05 5.19
N ARG A 377 -8.34 -12.02 4.57
CA ARG A 377 -9.80 -11.87 4.42
C ARG A 377 -10.37 -12.89 3.42
N ALA A 378 -9.72 -13.06 2.29
CA ALA A 378 -10.11 -13.94 1.20
C ALA A 378 -8.87 -14.54 0.52
N PRO A 379 -8.46 -15.77 0.91
CA PRO A 379 -7.28 -16.42 0.33
C PRO A 379 -7.39 -16.58 -1.19
N GLY A 380 -6.30 -16.31 -1.90
CA GLY A 380 -6.15 -16.30 -3.35
C GLY A 380 -6.74 -15.08 -4.06
N SER A 381 -7.39 -14.15 -3.34
CA SER A 381 -8.13 -13.04 -3.96
C SER A 381 -7.25 -11.93 -4.53
N THR A 382 -5.96 -11.90 -4.21
CA THR A 382 -5.03 -10.94 -4.80
C THR A 382 -4.49 -11.43 -6.14
N ALA A 383 -4.51 -12.74 -6.39
CA ALA A 383 -4.05 -13.32 -7.63
C ALA A 383 -4.90 -12.81 -8.80
N GLY A 384 -4.26 -12.06 -9.70
CA GLY A 384 -4.92 -11.48 -10.87
C GLY A 384 -5.55 -10.11 -10.67
N LYS A 385 -5.49 -9.51 -9.48
CA LYS A 385 -5.77 -8.07 -9.29
C LYS A 385 -4.58 -7.24 -9.75
N SER A 386 -4.84 -6.05 -10.29
CA SER A 386 -3.76 -5.12 -10.60
C SER A 386 -3.24 -4.43 -9.33
N TYR A 387 -2.01 -3.93 -9.40
CA TYR A 387 -1.39 -3.14 -8.32
C TYR A 387 -2.30 -1.97 -7.90
N GLU A 388 -2.74 -1.16 -8.86
CA GLU A 388 -3.64 -0.02 -8.62
C GLU A 388 -4.95 -0.42 -7.94
N GLN A 389 -5.56 -1.53 -8.37
CA GLN A 389 -6.80 -2.02 -7.75
C GLN A 389 -6.57 -2.40 -6.28
N LEU A 390 -5.46 -3.05 -5.96
CA LEU A 390 -5.12 -3.39 -4.57
C LEU A 390 -4.88 -2.14 -3.72
N LEU A 391 -4.21 -1.12 -4.26
CA LEU A 391 -4.01 0.15 -3.57
C LEU A 391 -5.33 0.83 -3.23
N LYS A 392 -6.21 0.93 -4.24
CA LYS A 392 -7.51 1.59 -4.13
C LYS A 392 -8.45 0.83 -3.19
N ASP A 393 -8.37 -0.49 -3.21
CA ASP A 393 -9.17 -1.33 -2.36
C ASP A 393 -8.65 -1.36 -0.93
N ASP A 394 -7.39 -0.98 -0.63
CA ASP A 394 -6.82 -1.16 0.71
C ASP A 394 -7.60 -0.39 1.79
N LEU A 395 -7.87 -1.10 2.88
CA LEU A 395 -8.60 -0.58 4.02
C LEU A 395 -7.88 -1.02 5.29
N GLY A 396 -7.91 -0.15 6.30
CA GLY A 396 -7.31 -0.41 7.59
C GLY A 396 -7.93 -1.64 8.27
N PRO A 397 -7.17 -2.34 9.12
CA PRO A 397 -7.70 -3.45 9.90
C PRO A 397 -8.77 -2.98 10.88
N ILE A 398 -9.76 -3.83 11.17
CA ILE A 398 -10.86 -3.54 12.12
C ILE A 398 -10.91 -4.53 13.28
N SER A 399 -9.90 -5.38 13.42
CA SER A 399 -9.78 -6.41 14.47
C SER A 399 -8.33 -6.58 14.87
N ALA A 400 -8.11 -7.12 16.09
CA ALA A 400 -6.79 -7.42 16.61
C ALA A 400 -6.03 -8.41 15.71
N GLU A 401 -6.71 -9.41 15.15
CA GLU A 401 -6.10 -10.38 14.24
C GLU A 401 -5.64 -9.75 12.93
N GLU A 402 -6.46 -8.87 12.32
CA GLU A 402 -6.05 -8.16 11.11
C GLU A 402 -4.90 -7.18 11.37
N LYS A 403 -4.88 -6.53 12.54
CA LYS A 403 -3.74 -5.70 12.99
C LYS A 403 -2.46 -6.53 13.14
N ASN A 404 -2.56 -7.74 13.70
CA ASN A 404 -1.43 -8.64 13.84
C ASN A 404 -0.91 -9.11 12.47
N VAL A 405 -1.79 -9.38 11.50
CA VAL A 405 -1.40 -9.73 10.13
C VAL A 405 -0.64 -8.58 9.47
N GLU A 406 -1.18 -7.35 9.53
CA GLU A 406 -0.52 -6.16 9.01
C GLU A 406 0.85 -5.92 9.67
N ALA A 407 0.93 -6.09 10.99
CA ALA A 407 2.16 -5.91 11.75
C ALA A 407 3.25 -6.94 11.35
N LEU A 408 2.89 -8.22 11.25
CA LEU A 408 3.82 -9.29 10.89
C LEU A 408 4.29 -9.16 9.43
N ALA A 409 3.38 -8.88 8.50
CA ALA A 409 3.73 -8.64 7.10
C ALA A 409 4.62 -7.40 6.96
N GLY A 410 4.33 -6.33 7.70
CA GLY A 410 5.14 -5.13 7.77
C GLY A 410 6.54 -5.38 8.34
N ARG A 411 6.67 -6.22 9.38
CA ARG A 411 7.97 -6.63 9.93
C ARG A 411 8.79 -7.45 8.92
N GLU A 412 8.16 -8.39 8.22
CA GLU A 412 8.85 -9.15 7.17
C GLU A 412 9.36 -8.24 6.07
N GLY A 413 8.52 -7.33 5.55
CA GLY A 413 8.93 -6.37 4.55
C GLY A 413 10.04 -5.42 5.04
N LEU A 414 9.95 -4.95 6.29
CA LEU A 414 10.98 -4.12 6.93
C LEU A 414 12.36 -4.81 6.93
N ILE A 415 12.42 -6.08 7.29
CA ILE A 415 13.67 -6.86 7.29
C ILE A 415 14.27 -6.89 5.88
N HIS A 416 13.45 -7.22 4.88
CA HIS A 416 13.93 -7.28 3.50
C HIS A 416 14.39 -5.92 2.97
N TRP A 417 13.68 -4.84 3.30
CA TRP A 417 14.13 -3.49 3.00
C TRP A 417 15.48 -3.19 3.68
N ALA A 418 15.61 -3.51 4.97
CA ALA A 418 16.82 -3.20 5.73
C ALA A 418 18.04 -3.97 5.20
N VAL A 419 17.85 -5.22 4.76
CA VAL A 419 18.90 -6.00 4.10
C VAL A 419 19.27 -5.38 2.75
N ALA A 420 18.28 -5.05 1.91
CA ALA A 420 18.52 -4.48 0.58
C ALA A 420 19.08 -3.04 0.60
N ASP A 421 18.80 -2.26 1.65
CA ASP A 421 19.35 -0.92 1.88
C ASP A 421 20.77 -0.99 2.50
N GLY A 422 21.22 -2.16 2.97
CA GLY A 422 22.48 -2.33 3.69
C GLY A 422 22.43 -1.87 5.15
N ALA A 423 21.23 -1.72 5.71
CA ALA A 423 21.01 -1.34 7.10
C ALA A 423 21.35 -2.46 8.09
N ILE A 424 21.12 -3.72 7.68
CA ILE A 424 21.50 -4.95 8.39
C ILE A 424 22.09 -5.95 7.40
N GLU A 425 22.88 -6.91 7.88
CA GLU A 425 23.52 -7.91 7.03
C GLU A 425 22.54 -9.00 6.58
N LYS A 426 22.73 -9.58 5.39
CA LYS A 426 21.93 -10.74 4.98
C LYS A 426 22.36 -11.97 5.78
N ARG A 427 21.42 -12.65 6.43
CA ARG A 427 21.67 -13.95 7.07
C ARG A 427 21.26 -15.09 6.12
N PRO A 428 22.03 -16.20 6.03
CA PRO A 428 21.71 -17.33 5.16
C PRO A 428 20.34 -17.97 5.44
N ASP A 429 19.93 -17.99 6.71
CA ASP A 429 18.68 -18.55 7.20
C ASP A 429 17.56 -17.50 7.34
N ASN A 430 17.85 -16.23 7.04
CA ASN A 430 16.93 -15.10 7.24
C ASN A 430 16.37 -15.00 8.69
N ASN A 431 17.10 -15.50 9.70
CA ASN A 431 16.71 -15.39 11.11
C ASN A 431 17.43 -14.23 11.79
N TYR A 432 16.69 -13.15 12.02
CA TYR A 432 17.20 -11.91 12.59
C TYR A 432 16.89 -11.80 14.09
N SER A 433 17.85 -11.27 14.86
CA SER A 433 17.70 -11.02 16.28
C SER A 433 16.77 -9.83 16.55
N ALA A 434 16.28 -9.70 17.79
CA ALA A 434 15.42 -8.58 18.16
C ALA A 434 16.13 -7.23 17.99
N GLU A 435 17.42 -7.17 18.31
CA GLU A 435 18.27 -5.98 18.20
C GLU A 435 18.45 -5.56 16.73
N GLU A 436 18.66 -6.52 15.82
CA GLU A 436 18.76 -6.24 14.38
C GLU A 436 17.45 -5.66 13.83
N ILE A 437 16.30 -6.18 14.28
CA ILE A 437 14.98 -5.71 13.86
C ILE A 437 14.67 -4.33 14.45
N GLU A 438 15.08 -4.06 15.69
CA GLU A 438 14.95 -2.74 16.31
C GLU A 438 15.80 -1.71 15.54
N ARG A 439 17.04 -2.05 15.22
CA ARG A 439 17.93 -1.22 14.38
C ARG A 439 17.30 -0.94 13.02
N ALA A 440 16.78 -1.96 12.34
CA ALA A 440 16.06 -1.81 11.08
C ALA A 440 14.86 -0.86 11.23
N SER A 441 14.08 -1.01 12.30
CA SER A 441 12.90 -0.18 12.59
C SER A 441 13.25 1.29 12.84
N ALA A 442 14.37 1.54 13.54
CA ALA A 442 14.87 2.89 13.81
C ALA A 442 15.29 3.58 12.50
N LEU A 443 16.15 2.95 11.71
CA LEU A 443 16.63 3.47 10.42
C LEU A 443 15.51 3.67 9.41
N ALA A 444 14.54 2.75 9.35
CA ALA A 444 13.35 2.89 8.52
C ALA A 444 12.49 4.09 8.95
N GLY A 445 12.36 4.33 10.25
CA GLY A 445 11.68 5.51 10.80
C GLY A 445 12.38 6.81 10.44
N GLU A 446 13.71 6.87 10.57
CA GLU A 446 14.51 8.03 10.17
C GLU A 446 14.41 8.28 8.67
N ARG A 447 14.49 7.22 7.86
CA ARG A 447 14.30 7.30 6.40
C ARG A 447 12.91 7.83 6.05
N PHE A 448 11.89 7.32 6.73
CA PHE A 448 10.50 7.76 6.58
C PHE A 448 10.35 9.26 6.86
N ASP A 449 10.85 9.73 8.01
CA ASP A 449 10.72 11.13 8.39
C ASP A 449 11.51 12.06 7.47
N THR A 450 12.65 11.60 6.98
CA THR A 450 13.49 12.34 6.01
C THR A 450 12.77 12.51 4.67
N LEU A 451 12.25 11.41 4.11
CA LEU A 451 11.47 11.44 2.86
C LEU A 451 10.20 12.27 3.01
N LYS A 452 9.50 12.17 4.14
CA LYS A 452 8.31 12.98 4.45
C LYS A 452 8.62 14.46 4.47
N LYS A 453 9.67 14.89 5.16
CA LYS A 453 10.08 16.30 5.20
C LYS A 453 10.47 16.81 3.80
N ALA A 454 11.21 16.00 3.04
CA ALA A 454 11.59 16.32 1.67
C ALA A 454 10.38 16.49 0.74
N SER A 455 9.45 15.53 0.74
CA SER A 455 8.20 15.60 -0.01
C SER A 455 7.39 16.86 0.35
N GLN A 456 7.22 17.14 1.65
CA GLN A 456 6.51 18.34 2.11
C GLN A 456 7.17 19.63 1.63
N ALA A 457 8.51 19.68 1.63
CA ALA A 457 9.26 20.84 1.13
C ALA A 457 9.08 21.01 -0.39
N SER A 458 9.14 19.92 -1.17
CA SER A 458 8.95 19.93 -2.62
C SER A 458 7.54 20.32 -3.05
N ARG A 459 6.52 19.97 -2.26
CA ARG A 459 5.11 20.30 -2.51
C ARG A 459 4.70 21.70 -2.03
N LYS A 460 5.55 22.37 -1.24
CA LYS A 460 5.25 23.71 -0.73
C LYS A 460 5.05 24.65 -1.92
N GLN A 461 4.01 25.47 -1.87
CA GLN A 461 3.84 26.54 -2.84
C GLN A 461 4.52 27.81 -2.32
N LEU A 462 5.16 28.56 -3.22
CA LEU A 462 5.69 29.87 -2.88
C LEU A 462 4.51 30.80 -2.57
N ALA A 463 4.45 31.32 -1.34
CA ALA A 463 3.43 32.31 -0.96
C ALA A 463 3.67 33.66 -1.65
N THR A 464 2.58 34.34 -2.04
CA THR A 464 2.64 35.70 -2.61
C THR A 464 2.96 36.75 -1.53
N ARG A 465 3.47 37.93 -1.92
CA ARG A 465 3.65 39.07 -1.00
C ARG A 465 2.37 39.42 -0.26
N LYS A 466 1.24 39.47 -0.97
CA LYS A 466 -0.09 39.72 -0.39
C LYS A 466 -0.47 38.69 0.68
N GLU A 467 -0.26 37.40 0.42
CA GLU A 467 -0.59 36.34 1.39
C GLU A 467 0.30 36.40 2.63
N LEU A 468 1.59 36.67 2.47
CA LEU A 468 2.50 36.88 3.59
C LEU A 468 2.12 38.13 4.39
N ALA A 469 1.79 39.24 3.71
CA ALA A 469 1.37 40.47 4.36
C ALA A 469 0.12 40.25 5.23
N LEU A 470 -0.91 39.61 4.67
CA LEU A 470 -2.11 39.23 5.40
C LEU A 470 -1.83 38.29 6.57
N ALA A 471 -0.97 37.29 6.38
CA ALA A 471 -0.60 36.36 7.45
C ALA A 471 0.13 37.07 8.59
N THR A 472 1.07 37.96 8.27
CA THR A 472 1.82 38.77 9.24
C THR A 472 0.89 39.70 10.03
N LEU A 473 -0.01 40.41 9.35
CA LEU A 473 -0.99 41.28 10.00
C LEU A 473 -1.92 40.48 10.93
N LYS A 474 -2.46 39.36 10.46
CA LYS A 474 -3.31 38.46 11.27
C LYS A 474 -2.59 37.93 12.49
N ALA A 475 -1.33 37.52 12.36
CA ALA A 475 -0.56 36.97 13.47
C ALA A 475 -0.27 38.02 14.55
N HIS A 476 0.12 39.24 14.16
CA HIS A 476 0.50 40.29 15.10
C HIS A 476 -0.68 40.99 15.76
N PHE A 477 -1.81 41.13 15.05
CA PHE A 477 -2.97 41.88 15.54
C PHE A 477 -4.14 41.02 16.01
N LYS A 478 -3.97 39.69 16.12
CA LYS A 478 -5.00 38.76 16.61
C LYS A 478 -5.60 39.18 17.97
N ALA A 479 -4.80 39.81 18.83
CA ALA A 479 -5.23 40.26 20.16
C ALA A 479 -6.24 41.42 20.12
N TYR A 480 -6.35 42.13 18.99
CA TYR A 480 -7.24 43.29 18.81
C TYR A 480 -8.60 42.93 18.20
N GLY A 481 -8.91 41.64 18.08
CA GLY A 481 -10.19 41.14 17.54
C GLY A 481 -10.09 40.65 16.08
N ASP A 482 -11.25 40.45 15.46
CA ASP A 482 -11.35 40.02 14.05
C ASP A 482 -11.31 41.25 13.13
N ILE A 483 -10.11 41.76 12.90
CA ILE A 483 -9.87 42.92 12.02
C ILE A 483 -9.88 42.46 10.55
N ASP A 484 -10.67 43.12 9.72
CA ASP A 484 -10.60 42.96 8.27
C ASP A 484 -9.47 43.84 7.69
N PHE A 485 -8.29 43.23 7.53
CA PHE A 485 -7.10 43.91 7.01
C PHE A 485 -7.19 44.35 5.55
N GLU A 486 -8.17 43.87 4.78
CA GLU A 486 -8.40 44.25 3.38
C GLU A 486 -9.43 45.38 3.25
N LYS A 487 -10.09 45.76 4.35
CA LYS A 487 -11.10 46.81 4.38
C LYS A 487 -10.47 48.19 4.17
N LYS A 488 -10.87 48.88 3.10
CA LYS A 488 -10.35 50.20 2.71
C LYS A 488 -11.05 51.32 3.46
N VAL A 489 -10.54 51.67 4.65
CA VAL A 489 -11.11 52.70 5.55
C VAL A 489 -10.07 53.70 6.05
N LEU A 490 -8.81 53.56 5.67
CA LEU A 490 -7.72 54.41 6.13
C LEU A 490 -7.52 55.60 5.19
N MET A 491 -7.57 56.80 5.74
CA MET A 491 -7.38 58.05 5.01
C MET A 491 -6.08 58.72 5.46
N PRO A 492 -5.37 59.40 4.54
CA PRO A 492 -4.23 60.21 4.93
C PRO A 492 -4.72 61.46 5.68
N ALA A 493 -4.01 61.84 6.74
CA ALA A 493 -4.30 63.03 7.53
C ALA A 493 -3.94 64.33 6.78
N GLU A 494 -3.02 64.24 5.81
CA GLU A 494 -2.55 65.35 4.99
C GLU A 494 -2.95 65.13 3.53
N ARG A 495 -3.36 66.19 2.83
CA ARG A 495 -3.73 66.11 1.40
C ARG A 495 -2.47 66.12 0.54
N GLU A 496 -1.90 64.94 0.31
CA GLU A 496 -0.92 64.74 -0.76
C GLU A 496 -1.63 64.47 -2.10
N ARG A 497 -1.09 65.02 -3.19
CA ARG A 497 -1.73 64.97 -4.52
C ARG A 497 -1.92 63.55 -5.05
N ASP A 498 -1.09 62.62 -4.59
CA ASP A 498 -1.01 61.23 -5.06
C ASP A 498 -1.61 60.20 -4.07
N LEU A 499 -2.08 60.64 -2.89
CA LEU A 499 -2.69 59.79 -1.86
C LEU A 499 -4.17 60.17 -1.65
N LEU A 500 -5.04 59.62 -2.50
CA LEU A 500 -6.48 59.96 -2.47
C LEU A 500 -7.28 59.16 -1.43
N GLY A 501 -6.81 57.97 -1.05
CA GLY A 501 -7.54 57.04 -0.16
C GLY A 501 -8.90 56.58 -0.71
N PRO A 502 -9.66 55.77 0.05
CA PRO A 502 -9.23 55.09 1.27
C PRO A 502 -8.36 53.86 0.96
N TYR A 503 -7.42 53.56 1.86
CA TYR A 503 -6.53 52.39 1.82
C TYR A 503 -6.91 51.39 2.90
N SER A 504 -6.50 50.14 2.72
CA SER A 504 -6.55 49.11 3.75
C SER A 504 -5.23 49.02 4.53
N MET A 505 -5.24 48.35 5.68
CA MET A 505 -3.99 48.04 6.40
C MET A 505 -3.05 47.19 5.55
N LEU A 506 -3.60 46.30 4.72
CA LEU A 506 -2.83 45.52 3.77
C LEU A 506 -2.14 46.43 2.74
N ASP A 507 -2.88 47.38 2.16
CA ASP A 507 -2.35 48.32 1.17
C ASP A 507 -1.16 49.10 1.75
N LEU A 508 -1.35 49.66 2.95
CA LEU A 508 -0.30 50.40 3.66
C LEU A 508 0.88 49.51 4.06
N TYR A 509 0.69 48.20 4.24
CA TYR A 509 1.80 47.31 4.59
C TYR A 509 2.59 46.86 3.35
N LEU A 510 1.91 46.68 2.23
CA LEU A 510 2.50 46.33 0.94
C LEU A 510 3.33 47.48 0.36
N ASP A 511 2.82 48.70 0.49
CA ASP A 511 3.44 49.93 0.06
C ASP A 511 3.27 50.96 1.17
N ARG A 512 4.36 51.32 1.86
CA ARG A 512 4.35 52.25 3.00
C ARG A 512 4.76 53.64 2.54
N PRO A 513 3.82 54.59 2.36
CA PRO A 513 4.19 55.99 2.14
C PRO A 513 4.96 56.50 3.36
N LYS A 514 6.11 57.12 3.11
CA LYS A 514 6.94 57.68 4.18
C LYS A 514 6.34 59.00 4.63
N HIS A 515 6.37 59.26 5.93
CA HIS A 515 5.98 60.54 6.55
C HIS A 515 4.47 60.90 6.53
N THR A 516 3.59 60.04 6.04
CA THR A 516 2.13 60.27 6.08
C THR A 516 1.50 59.68 7.35
N ARG A 517 0.69 60.47 8.07
CA ARG A 517 -0.17 59.98 9.16
C ARG A 517 -1.50 59.46 8.62
N TRP A 518 -2.02 58.38 9.19
CA TRP A 518 -3.27 57.74 8.75
C TRP A 518 -4.27 57.69 9.90
N TYR A 519 -5.54 57.83 9.57
CA TYR A 519 -6.66 57.63 10.50
C TYR A 519 -7.70 56.73 9.87
N SER A 520 -8.44 56.00 10.70
CA SER A 520 -9.52 55.13 10.28
C SER A 520 -10.86 55.87 10.27
N GLN A 521 -11.61 55.71 9.19
CA GLN A 521 -13.01 56.15 9.11
C GLN A 521 -13.99 55.13 9.74
N ASP A 522 -13.50 53.96 10.17
CA ASP A 522 -14.33 52.89 10.71
C ASP A 522 -13.71 52.28 11.97
N SER A 523 -14.46 52.31 13.07
CA SER A 523 -14.00 51.81 14.37
C SER A 523 -13.74 50.30 14.41
N THR A 524 -14.21 49.52 13.42
CA THR A 524 -13.89 48.08 13.28
C THR A 524 -12.45 47.84 12.86
N VAL A 525 -11.76 48.86 12.34
CA VAL A 525 -10.31 48.86 12.08
C VAL A 525 -9.68 49.91 13.00
N PRO A 526 -9.26 49.55 14.23
CA PRO A 526 -8.76 50.51 15.22
C PRO A 526 -7.32 50.93 14.93
N PHE A 527 -7.07 51.50 13.75
CA PHE A 527 -5.73 51.76 13.23
C PHE A 527 -4.90 52.66 14.15
N GLU A 528 -5.52 53.68 14.74
CA GLU A 528 -4.87 54.61 15.67
C GLU A 528 -4.26 53.86 16.87
N GLN A 529 -4.95 52.85 17.40
CA GLN A 529 -4.51 52.06 18.55
C GLN A 529 -3.34 51.12 18.20
N ILE A 530 -3.27 50.65 16.94
CA ILE A 530 -2.32 49.65 16.49
C ILE A 530 -1.19 50.22 15.62
N SER A 531 -1.25 51.51 15.28
CA SER A 531 -0.35 52.19 14.35
C SER A 531 1.13 52.05 14.72
N GLU A 532 1.47 52.23 16.00
CA GLU A 532 2.86 52.08 16.49
C GLU A 532 3.38 50.65 16.27
N ALA A 533 2.58 49.65 16.63
CA ALA A 533 2.93 48.24 16.40
C ALA A 533 2.98 47.88 14.91
N PHE A 534 2.12 48.49 14.09
CA PHE A 534 2.10 48.34 12.63
C PHE A 534 3.40 48.85 11.99
N TYR A 535 3.89 50.02 12.39
CA TYR A 535 5.14 50.57 11.86
C TYR A 535 6.37 49.79 12.32
N ARG A 536 6.32 49.09 13.47
CA ARG A 536 7.38 48.19 13.95
C ARG A 536 7.46 46.86 13.21
N LEU A 537 6.45 46.49 12.43
CA LEU A 537 6.51 45.27 11.62
C LEU A 537 7.66 45.36 10.63
N ALA A 538 8.43 44.28 10.50
CA ALA A 538 9.48 44.15 9.50
C ALA A 538 8.91 44.45 8.10
N PRO A 539 9.68 45.13 7.21
CA PRO A 539 9.25 45.41 5.85
C PRO A 539 8.80 44.13 5.15
N ILE A 540 7.66 44.17 4.46
CA ILE A 540 7.13 42.98 3.79
C ILE A 540 8.12 42.38 2.77
N ASN A 541 8.99 43.20 2.19
CA ASN A 541 10.02 42.76 1.25
C ASN A 541 11.04 41.83 1.94
N GLU A 542 11.45 42.12 3.17
CA GLU A 542 12.36 41.23 3.94
C GLU A 542 11.69 39.89 4.25
N VAL A 543 10.40 39.92 4.63
CA VAL A 543 9.61 38.71 4.91
C VAL A 543 9.46 37.87 3.63
N PHE A 544 9.20 38.51 2.49
CA PHE A 544 9.07 37.84 1.20
C PHE A 544 10.40 37.29 0.68
N GLU A 545 11.50 38.03 0.78
CA GLU A 545 12.85 37.57 0.41
C GLU A 545 13.27 36.35 1.23
N LYS A 546 12.99 36.37 2.54
CA LYS A 546 13.21 35.21 3.41
C LYS A 546 12.36 34.03 2.96
N ASN A 547 11.08 34.24 2.64
CA ASN A 547 10.20 33.17 2.16
C ASN A 547 10.69 32.56 0.83
N VAL A 548 11.14 33.36 -0.14
CA VAL A 548 11.73 32.88 -1.40
C VAL A 548 13.02 32.09 -1.13
N THR A 549 13.88 32.60 -0.24
CA THR A 549 15.11 31.91 0.18
C THR A 549 14.82 30.55 0.81
N ASP A 550 13.93 30.52 1.81
CA ASP A 550 13.57 29.30 2.54
C ASP A 550 12.88 28.29 1.61
N TYR A 551 12.07 28.79 0.67
CA TYR A 551 11.43 27.97 -0.36
C TYR A 551 12.45 27.31 -1.29
N TYR A 552 13.39 28.09 -1.84
CA TYR A 552 14.45 27.57 -2.71
C TYR A 552 15.36 26.57 -1.99
N ALA A 553 15.73 26.86 -0.74
CA ALA A 553 16.50 25.94 0.09
C ALA A 553 15.73 24.63 0.35
N GLY A 554 14.41 24.73 0.61
CA GLY A 554 13.53 23.58 0.74
C GLY A 554 13.44 22.72 -0.52
N LEU A 555 13.35 23.33 -1.70
CA LEU A 555 13.39 22.61 -2.99
C LEU A 555 14.72 21.88 -3.18
N LYS A 556 15.85 22.56 -2.93
CA LYS A 556 17.18 21.95 -3.06
C LYS A 556 17.37 20.79 -2.07
N GLY A 557 16.96 20.96 -0.82
CA GLY A 557 17.02 19.90 0.20
C GLY A 557 16.10 18.72 -0.13
N GLY A 558 14.90 18.97 -0.67
CA GLY A 558 14.01 17.92 -1.14
C GLY A 558 14.60 17.13 -2.32
N ALA A 559 15.24 17.83 -3.26
CA ALA A 559 15.92 17.22 -4.40
C ALA A 559 17.14 16.37 -4.01
N ASP A 560 17.93 16.80 -3.02
CA ASP A 560 19.02 16.03 -2.43
C ASP A 560 18.53 14.67 -1.91
N VAL A 561 17.49 14.69 -1.07
CA VAL A 561 16.88 13.49 -0.52
C VAL A 561 16.29 12.59 -1.61
N ALA A 562 15.66 13.19 -2.64
CA ALA A 562 15.12 12.45 -3.79
C ALA A 562 16.20 11.67 -4.53
N ILE A 563 17.33 12.30 -4.84
CA ILE A 563 18.44 11.67 -5.55
C ILE A 563 19.00 10.51 -4.72
N LYS A 564 19.29 10.74 -3.43
CA LYS A 564 19.76 9.69 -2.51
C LYS A 564 18.78 8.52 -2.44
N HIS A 565 17.49 8.81 -2.41
CA HIS A 565 16.46 7.77 -2.41
C HIS A 565 16.48 6.94 -3.68
N LEU A 566 16.47 7.57 -4.85
CA LEU A 566 16.52 6.87 -6.14
C LEU A 566 17.79 6.02 -6.28
N MET A 567 18.93 6.53 -5.82
CA MET A 567 20.19 5.79 -5.78
C MET A 567 20.10 4.55 -4.88
N SER A 568 19.42 4.65 -3.72
CA SER A 568 19.21 3.51 -2.82
C SER A 568 18.27 2.42 -3.37
N LEU A 569 17.46 2.74 -4.39
CA LEU A 569 16.56 1.80 -5.05
C LEU A 569 17.22 1.05 -6.21
N LEU A 570 18.43 1.43 -6.62
CA LEU A 570 19.13 0.79 -7.73
C LEU A 570 19.43 -0.69 -7.44
N PRO A 571 19.55 -1.52 -8.49
CA PRO A 571 20.07 -2.86 -8.35
C PRO A 571 21.46 -2.90 -7.72
N GLU A 572 21.77 -3.98 -7.00
CA GLU A 572 23.03 -4.08 -6.24
C GLU A 572 24.28 -3.87 -7.10
N ASP A 573 24.37 -4.49 -8.28
CA ASP A 573 25.51 -4.31 -9.19
C ASP A 573 25.67 -2.85 -9.62
N ASP A 574 24.56 -2.16 -9.84
CA ASP A 574 24.56 -0.76 -10.27
C ASP A 574 24.94 0.17 -9.09
N LYS A 575 24.51 -0.15 -7.86
CA LYS A 575 24.97 0.51 -6.62
C LYS A 575 26.48 0.38 -6.46
N LYS A 576 27.02 -0.83 -6.59
CA LYS A 576 28.48 -1.08 -6.50
C LYS A 576 29.25 -0.36 -7.58
N ALA A 577 28.76 -0.38 -8.82
CA ALA A 577 29.40 0.32 -9.93
C ALA A 577 29.48 1.84 -9.68
N LEU A 578 28.45 2.44 -9.10
CA LEU A 578 28.46 3.87 -8.77
C LEU A 578 29.27 4.18 -7.50
N GLU A 579 29.25 3.30 -6.49
CA GLU A 579 29.98 3.48 -5.23
C GLU A 579 31.50 3.32 -5.39
N TYR A 580 31.94 2.27 -6.09
CA TYR A 580 33.35 1.85 -6.15
C TYR A 580 34.02 2.13 -7.49
N GLY A 581 33.26 2.30 -8.57
CA GLY A 581 33.83 2.57 -9.89
C GLY A 581 34.46 3.96 -10.02
N GLU A 582 35.30 4.12 -11.04
CA GLU A 582 35.79 5.43 -11.48
C GLU A 582 34.68 6.16 -12.22
N LEU A 583 34.43 7.43 -11.90
CA LEU A 583 33.32 8.22 -12.43
C LEU A 583 33.79 9.34 -13.37
N SER A 584 33.14 9.44 -14.53
CA SER A 584 33.17 10.62 -15.39
C SER A 584 31.75 11.18 -15.54
N VAL A 585 31.61 12.50 -15.61
CA VAL A 585 30.30 13.17 -15.55
C VAL A 585 30.12 14.05 -16.77
N TYR A 586 28.96 13.95 -17.40
CA TYR A 586 28.62 14.70 -18.61
C TYR A 586 27.20 15.28 -18.53
N ALA A 587 26.97 16.33 -19.30
CA ALA A 587 25.65 16.91 -19.55
C ALA A 587 25.35 16.82 -21.05
N GLU A 588 24.15 16.38 -21.41
CA GLU A 588 23.65 16.51 -22.77
C GLU A 588 22.96 17.88 -22.92
N GLU A 589 23.34 18.63 -23.95
CA GLU A 589 22.89 20.00 -24.22
C GLU A 589 22.33 20.12 -25.64
N ASP A 590 21.32 20.98 -25.79
CA ASP A 590 20.86 21.46 -27.10
C ASP A 590 21.74 22.63 -27.52
N VAL A 591 22.30 22.55 -28.73
CA VAL A 591 23.08 23.61 -29.37
C VAL A 591 22.25 24.26 -30.46
N THR A 592 21.98 25.54 -30.27
CA THR A 592 21.32 26.41 -31.26
C THR A 592 22.32 27.35 -31.88
N ARG A 593 22.21 27.56 -33.19
CA ARG A 593 23.00 28.53 -33.94
C ARG A 593 22.12 29.71 -34.31
N THR A 594 22.55 30.91 -33.96
CA THR A 594 21.84 32.14 -34.29
C THR A 594 22.71 32.97 -35.21
N SER A 595 22.20 33.37 -36.38
CA SER A 595 22.89 34.31 -37.24
C SER A 595 22.56 35.74 -36.84
N HIS A 596 23.58 36.59 -36.86
CA HIS A 596 23.45 38.03 -36.65
C HIS A 596 24.41 38.75 -37.58
N PHE A 597 24.02 39.94 -38.02
CA PHE A 597 24.85 40.75 -38.91
C PHE A 597 25.63 41.77 -38.09
N ALA A 598 26.96 41.68 -38.12
CA ALA A 598 27.85 42.69 -37.59
C ALA A 598 28.70 43.24 -38.75
N ASN A 599 28.70 44.56 -38.96
CA ASN A 599 29.41 45.23 -40.06
C ASN A 599 29.10 44.65 -41.46
N ARG A 600 27.83 44.28 -41.72
CA ARG A 600 27.38 43.63 -42.98
C ARG A 600 28.00 42.26 -43.27
N VAL A 601 28.64 41.64 -42.29
CA VAL A 601 29.10 40.24 -42.33
C VAL A 601 28.16 39.40 -41.48
N GLU A 602 27.68 38.30 -42.05
CA GLU A 602 26.92 37.31 -41.27
C GLU A 602 27.87 36.61 -40.29
N GLN A 603 27.56 36.72 -39.00
CA GLN A 603 28.25 36.05 -37.92
C GLN A 603 27.31 35.04 -37.27
N PHE A 604 27.87 33.95 -36.76
CA PHE A 604 27.13 32.90 -36.06
C PHE A 604 27.52 32.89 -34.60
N SER A 605 26.53 32.96 -33.71
CA SER A 605 26.69 32.62 -32.31
C SER A 605 26.13 31.23 -32.04
N TYR A 606 26.78 30.50 -31.14
CA TYR A 606 26.35 29.19 -30.69
C TYR A 606 25.97 29.30 -29.21
N GLU A 607 24.78 28.85 -28.87
CA GLU A 607 24.31 28.75 -27.50
C GLU A 607 24.06 27.28 -27.17
N SER A 608 24.74 26.78 -26.15
CA SER A 608 24.53 25.44 -25.61
C SER A 608 23.77 25.54 -24.30
N ARG A 609 22.61 24.87 -24.21
CA ARG A 609 21.85 24.82 -22.96
C ARG A 609 21.14 23.48 -22.79
N GLN A 610 21.01 23.04 -21.55
CA GLN A 610 20.05 21.99 -21.23
C GLN A 610 18.63 22.57 -21.23
N PRO A 611 17.62 21.79 -21.64
CA PRO A 611 16.22 22.19 -21.48
C PRO A 611 15.91 22.49 -20.01
N ASP A 612 15.05 23.48 -19.76
CA ASP A 612 14.73 23.91 -18.39
C ASP A 612 14.03 22.82 -17.56
N ASP A 613 13.31 21.91 -18.22
CA ASP A 613 12.61 20.75 -17.67
C ASP A 613 13.42 19.44 -17.74
N ASN A 614 14.66 19.49 -18.23
CA ASN A 614 15.52 18.32 -18.39
C ASN A 614 17.02 18.66 -18.23
N ARG A 615 17.43 19.00 -17.00
CA ARG A 615 18.83 19.26 -16.62
C ARG A 615 19.50 18.02 -16.02
N SER A 616 19.34 16.85 -16.67
CA SER A 616 19.93 15.58 -16.22
C SER A 616 21.45 15.55 -16.40
N LEU A 617 22.13 14.71 -15.61
CA LEU A 617 23.55 14.41 -15.79
C LEU A 617 23.75 12.93 -16.10
N LEU A 618 24.73 12.66 -16.97
CA LEU A 618 25.21 11.33 -17.30
C LEU A 618 26.46 11.01 -16.48
N PHE A 619 26.43 9.90 -15.75
CA PHE A 619 27.55 9.34 -15.01
C PHE A 619 28.06 8.09 -15.74
N VAL A 620 29.26 8.18 -16.31
CA VAL A 620 29.97 7.01 -16.84
C VAL A 620 30.80 6.43 -15.71
N THR A 621 30.57 5.17 -15.36
CA THR A 621 31.39 4.45 -14.40
C THR A 621 32.22 3.37 -15.08
N THR A 622 33.46 3.20 -14.65
CA THR A 622 34.30 2.04 -14.94
C THR A 622 34.48 1.22 -13.67
N TYR A 623 33.90 0.02 -13.62
CA TYR A 623 33.99 -0.89 -12.48
C TYR A 623 34.19 -2.32 -12.97
N GLN A 624 35.17 -3.03 -12.40
CA GLN A 624 35.57 -4.39 -12.83
C GLN A 624 35.79 -4.52 -14.35
N GLY A 625 36.40 -3.50 -14.97
CA GLY A 625 36.66 -3.45 -16.41
C GLY A 625 35.43 -3.15 -17.28
N ARG A 626 34.23 -3.01 -16.71
CA ARG A 626 32.99 -2.68 -17.43
C ARG A 626 32.68 -1.19 -17.34
N LYS A 627 32.53 -0.54 -18.50
CA LYS A 627 31.99 0.83 -18.59
C LYS A 627 30.47 0.82 -18.67
N THR A 628 29.81 1.64 -17.86
CA THR A 628 28.35 1.77 -17.85
C THR A 628 27.93 3.24 -17.73
N VAL A 629 26.91 3.64 -18.49
CA VAL A 629 26.33 5.00 -18.43
C VAL A 629 25.05 4.98 -17.58
N TYR A 630 24.97 5.88 -16.62
CA TYR A 630 23.77 6.16 -15.83
C TYR A 630 23.30 7.58 -16.08
N GLU A 631 21.99 7.80 -16.12
CA GLU A 631 21.38 9.12 -16.18
C GLU A 631 20.66 9.40 -14.86
N VAL A 632 21.00 10.52 -14.23
CA VAL A 632 20.35 11.00 -13.01
C VAL A 632 19.51 12.23 -13.36
N ASN A 633 18.19 12.13 -13.18
CA ASN A 633 17.25 13.20 -13.45
C ASN A 633 16.24 13.36 -12.30
N PRO A 634 16.48 14.27 -11.35
CA PRO A 634 15.54 14.52 -10.25
C PRO A 634 14.25 15.23 -10.68
N GLN A 635 14.27 16.03 -11.76
CA GLN A 635 13.07 16.73 -12.27
C GLN A 635 12.04 15.74 -12.83
N GLN A 636 12.52 14.67 -13.48
CA GLN A 636 11.71 13.58 -14.01
C GLN A 636 11.60 12.38 -13.07
N GLY A 637 12.40 12.35 -12.00
CA GLY A 637 12.23 11.39 -10.91
C GLY A 637 12.86 10.02 -11.13
N PHE A 638 13.99 9.93 -11.84
CA PHE A 638 14.65 8.66 -12.07
C PHE A 638 16.17 8.71 -11.95
N VAL A 639 16.73 7.55 -11.63
CA VAL A 639 18.13 7.19 -11.95
C VAL A 639 18.04 5.93 -12.79
N ARG A 640 18.57 5.95 -14.01
CA ARG A 640 18.46 4.82 -14.94
C ARG A 640 19.76 4.51 -15.64
N LYS A 641 19.96 3.24 -15.96
CA LYS A 641 21.03 2.78 -16.84
C LYS A 641 20.68 3.08 -18.30
N ARG A 642 21.60 3.68 -19.05
CA ARG A 642 21.43 4.04 -20.47
C ARG A 642 22.17 3.04 -21.36
N THR A 643 21.51 1.93 -21.66
CA THR A 643 22.06 0.88 -22.55
C THR A 643 22.04 1.27 -24.03
N ASP A 644 21.31 2.34 -24.36
CA ASP A 644 21.21 2.93 -25.69
C ASP A 644 22.39 3.85 -26.05
N LEU A 645 23.19 4.27 -25.06
CA LEU A 645 24.34 5.13 -25.26
C LEU A 645 25.65 4.33 -25.30
N SER A 646 26.59 4.78 -26.15
CA SER A 646 27.98 4.30 -26.08
C SER A 646 28.59 4.67 -24.73
N PRO A 647 29.26 3.75 -24.02
CA PRO A 647 29.98 4.07 -22.80
C PRO A 647 31.17 5.01 -23.01
N ASP A 648 31.71 5.08 -24.23
CA ASP A 648 32.78 6.01 -24.62
C ASP A 648 32.19 7.32 -25.14
N LEU A 649 31.50 8.05 -24.26
CA LEU A 649 30.91 9.35 -24.59
C LEU A 649 32.02 10.33 -25.00
N LYS A 650 31.87 10.93 -26.19
CA LYS A 650 32.81 11.93 -26.70
C LYS A 650 32.27 13.34 -26.46
N PRO A 651 33.00 14.20 -25.72
CA PRO A 651 32.64 15.61 -25.59
C PRO A 651 32.52 16.30 -26.96
N GLY A 652 31.62 17.27 -27.05
CA GLY A 652 31.31 18.01 -28.26
C GLY A 652 30.04 17.52 -28.95
N ARG A 653 29.87 18.00 -30.19
CA ARG A 653 28.67 17.79 -30.98
C ARG A 653 28.46 16.33 -31.36
N GLN A 654 27.21 15.88 -31.27
CA GLN A 654 26.78 14.54 -31.65
C GLN A 654 26.14 14.57 -33.05
N GLY A 655 26.54 13.66 -33.94
CA GLY A 655 25.98 13.51 -35.28
C GLY A 655 26.35 14.61 -36.30
N GLU A 656 25.66 14.63 -37.44
CA GLU A 656 25.81 15.64 -38.51
C GLU A 656 25.05 16.94 -38.21
N TRP A 657 25.49 18.05 -38.83
CA TRP A 657 25.01 19.39 -38.43
C TRP A 657 23.67 19.72 -39.11
N VAL A 658 22.64 20.01 -38.32
CA VAL A 658 21.31 20.36 -38.84
C VAL A 658 21.17 21.88 -38.94
N HIS A 659 20.99 22.38 -40.17
CA HIS A 659 21.09 23.82 -40.50
C HIS A 659 19.98 24.70 -39.94
N LEU A 660 18.84 24.10 -39.60
CA LEU A 660 17.62 24.75 -39.10
C LEU A 660 16.98 23.90 -37.99
N GLY A 661 17.76 23.53 -36.97
CA GLY A 661 17.30 22.69 -35.87
C GLY A 661 18.19 22.72 -34.64
N ARG A 662 17.78 22.00 -33.59
CA ARG A 662 18.59 21.79 -32.38
C ARG A 662 19.57 20.65 -32.62
N ASN A 663 20.85 20.89 -32.38
CA ASN A 663 21.88 19.86 -32.43
C ASN A 663 22.15 19.37 -31.01
N LYS A 664 22.48 18.09 -30.83
CA LYS A 664 22.88 17.57 -29.52
C LYS A 664 24.38 17.71 -29.32
N SER A 665 24.80 18.07 -28.11
CA SER A 665 26.20 18.13 -27.71
C SER A 665 26.37 17.54 -26.32
N ILE A 666 27.54 16.95 -26.07
CA ILE A 666 27.93 16.44 -24.75
C ILE A 666 28.97 17.37 -24.17
N ARG A 667 28.72 17.91 -22.98
CA ARG A 667 29.69 18.69 -22.20
C ARG A 667 30.20 17.85 -21.04
N GLU A 668 31.50 17.76 -20.88
CA GLU A 668 32.11 17.14 -19.71
C GLU A 668 32.04 18.10 -18.51
N ILE A 669 31.56 17.60 -17.37
CA ILE A 669 31.56 18.32 -16.10
C ILE A 669 32.87 18.00 -15.39
N LYS A 670 33.82 18.94 -15.40
CA LYS A 670 35.13 18.77 -14.74
C LYS A 670 34.99 18.88 -13.22
N ALA A 671 35.72 18.07 -12.47
CA ALA A 671 35.88 18.20 -11.02
C ALA A 671 37.29 18.65 -10.66
N GLN A 672 37.43 19.31 -9.52
CA GLN A 672 38.72 19.76 -8.97
C GLN A 672 38.80 19.45 -7.47
N GLY A 673 40.02 19.33 -6.94
CA GLY A 673 40.26 19.13 -5.50
C GLY A 673 39.53 17.90 -4.94
N ALA A 674 38.82 18.08 -3.83
CA ALA A 674 38.12 17.01 -3.13
C ALA A 674 37.06 16.29 -3.99
N GLU A 675 36.43 16.98 -4.95
CA GLU A 675 35.47 16.37 -5.88
C GLU A 675 36.15 15.38 -6.85
N ALA A 676 37.40 15.66 -7.26
CA ALA A 676 38.14 14.77 -8.14
C ALA A 676 38.52 13.46 -7.43
N GLU A 677 38.81 13.51 -6.13
CA GLU A 677 39.01 12.31 -5.30
C GLU A 677 37.72 11.47 -5.19
N GLN A 678 36.55 12.12 -5.16
CA GLN A 678 35.24 11.45 -5.23
C GLN A 678 34.91 10.88 -6.61
N ARG A 679 35.82 10.94 -7.60
CA ARG A 679 35.65 10.28 -8.91
C ARG A 679 36.57 9.09 -9.13
N LYS A 680 37.63 8.94 -8.35
CA LYS A 680 38.54 7.81 -8.50
C LYS A 680 37.86 6.49 -8.15
N ALA A 681 38.34 5.40 -8.74
CA ALA A 681 37.98 4.06 -8.30
C ALA A 681 38.34 3.86 -6.82
N ARG A 682 37.56 3.04 -6.12
CA ARG A 682 37.78 2.67 -4.72
C ARG A 682 37.76 1.16 -4.60
N ASP A 683 38.53 0.67 -3.63
CA ASP A 683 38.42 -0.73 -3.25
C ASP A 683 37.05 -0.99 -2.62
N GLU A 684 36.49 -2.15 -2.96
CA GLU A 684 35.24 -2.59 -2.36
C GLU A 684 35.47 -2.90 -0.88
N SER A 685 34.72 -2.21 -0.01
CA SER A 685 34.78 -2.45 1.42
C SER A 685 34.01 -3.71 1.79
N PRO A 686 34.53 -4.57 2.69
CA PRO A 686 33.74 -5.67 3.24
C PRO A 686 32.64 -5.18 4.20
N ALA A 687 32.69 -3.94 4.66
CA ALA A 687 31.66 -3.37 5.54
C ALA A 687 30.39 -2.97 4.75
N LEU A 688 29.23 -3.11 5.39
CA LEU A 688 27.95 -2.68 4.82
C LEU A 688 27.97 -1.18 4.49
N VAL A 689 27.73 -0.85 3.23
CA VAL A 689 27.56 0.54 2.78
C VAL A 689 26.09 0.79 2.50
N GLN A 690 25.47 1.66 3.30
CA GLN A 690 24.15 2.18 2.99
C GLN A 690 24.24 3.22 1.89
N THR A 691 23.82 2.89 0.67
CA THR A 691 23.92 3.78 -0.51
C THR A 691 23.34 5.17 -0.23
N PHE A 692 22.20 5.27 0.46
CA PHE A 692 21.56 6.56 0.73
C PHE A 692 22.42 7.53 1.54
N ASN A 693 23.24 7.00 2.45
CA ASN A 693 24.09 7.76 3.37
C ASN A 693 25.57 7.78 2.94
N SER A 694 25.91 7.18 1.79
CA SER A 694 27.30 7.07 1.38
C SER A 694 27.86 8.42 0.91
N ALA A 695 29.15 8.65 1.16
CA ALA A 695 29.84 9.85 0.69
C ALA A 695 29.82 9.97 -0.84
N ARG A 696 29.85 8.83 -1.55
CA ARG A 696 29.76 8.83 -3.02
C ARG A 696 28.38 9.28 -3.49
N THR A 697 27.31 8.80 -2.86
CA THR A 697 25.94 9.24 -3.20
C THR A 697 25.74 10.71 -2.88
N GLN A 698 26.28 11.22 -1.77
CA GLN A 698 26.27 12.67 -1.49
C GLN A 698 26.96 13.46 -2.59
N TYR A 699 28.15 13.02 -3.03
CA TYR A 699 28.87 13.67 -4.13
C TYR A 699 28.06 13.68 -5.44
N ILE A 700 27.41 12.57 -5.79
CA ILE A 700 26.53 12.47 -6.96
C ILE A 700 25.37 13.46 -6.83
N ALA A 701 24.71 13.48 -5.67
CA ALA A 701 23.61 14.41 -5.40
C ALA A 701 24.06 15.87 -5.53
N ASP A 702 25.17 16.25 -4.87
CA ASP A 702 25.70 17.62 -4.94
C ASP A 702 26.05 18.04 -6.36
N THR A 703 26.68 17.15 -7.14
CA THR A 703 27.03 17.41 -8.55
C THR A 703 25.77 17.68 -9.38
N VAL A 704 24.74 16.84 -9.23
CA VAL A 704 23.46 17.02 -9.94
C VAL A 704 22.76 18.30 -9.50
N LEU A 705 22.73 18.58 -8.20
CA LEU A 705 22.08 19.78 -7.67
C LEU A 705 22.79 21.07 -8.09
N ASN A 706 24.12 21.07 -8.15
CA ASN A 706 24.88 22.23 -8.61
C ASN A 706 24.67 22.50 -10.11
N ASN A 707 24.35 21.46 -10.89
CA ASN A 707 23.93 21.61 -12.28
C ASN A 707 22.47 22.08 -12.41
N LEU A 708 21.56 21.54 -11.59
CA LEU A 708 20.13 21.87 -11.60
C LEU A 708 19.87 23.30 -11.11
N PHE A 709 20.44 23.67 -9.96
CA PHE A 709 20.27 24.94 -9.27
C PHE A 709 21.44 25.87 -9.62
N LYS A 710 21.29 26.69 -10.66
CA LYS A 710 22.40 27.46 -11.22
C LYS A 710 22.92 28.51 -10.23
N PRO A 711 24.25 28.75 -10.17
CA PRO A 711 24.81 29.86 -9.41
C PRO A 711 24.18 31.18 -9.85
N GLY A 712 23.65 31.94 -8.89
CA GLY A 712 23.00 33.22 -9.16
C GLY A 712 21.47 33.15 -9.40
N GLU A 713 20.89 32.01 -9.76
CA GLU A 713 19.44 31.87 -10.04
C GLU A 713 18.59 32.24 -8.81
N ARG A 714 18.99 31.80 -7.61
CA ARG A 714 18.40 32.27 -6.34
C ARG A 714 18.48 33.79 -6.19
N ASN A 715 19.64 34.38 -6.50
CA ASN A 715 19.85 35.81 -6.34
C ASN A 715 19.07 36.61 -7.38
N GLU A 716 18.88 36.08 -8.59
CA GLU A 716 18.02 36.65 -9.62
C GLU A 716 16.56 36.58 -9.21
N LEU A 717 16.10 35.46 -8.64
CA LEU A 717 14.75 35.34 -8.08
C LEU A 717 14.54 36.33 -6.91
N VAL A 718 15.53 36.51 -6.04
CA VAL A 718 15.50 37.51 -4.95
C VAL A 718 15.57 38.94 -5.49
N LYS A 719 16.35 39.21 -6.54
CA LYS A 719 16.42 40.54 -7.16
C LYS A 719 15.14 40.89 -7.92
N ALA A 720 14.58 39.95 -8.67
CA ALA A 720 13.24 40.07 -9.24
C ALA A 720 12.23 40.35 -8.12
N ALA A 721 12.36 39.67 -6.97
CA ALA A 721 11.57 39.94 -5.77
C ALA A 721 11.75 41.33 -5.15
N ARG A 722 12.89 42.01 -5.37
CA ARG A 722 13.19 43.35 -4.85
C ARG A 722 12.66 44.49 -5.71
N GLY A 723 12.53 44.28 -7.02
CA GLY A 723 12.18 45.33 -8.00
C GLY A 723 10.74 45.83 -7.97
N PHE A 724 9.96 45.54 -6.92
CA PHE A 724 8.51 45.71 -6.92
C PHE A 724 8.03 46.93 -6.12
N THR A 725 7.65 47.99 -6.84
CA THR A 725 6.86 49.12 -6.34
C THR A 725 5.57 49.23 -7.16
N THR A 726 4.47 49.57 -6.49
CA THR A 726 3.12 49.92 -7.00
C THR A 726 2.18 48.83 -7.54
N PHE A 727 0.90 49.06 -7.21
CA PHE A 727 -0.31 48.30 -7.52
C PHE A 727 -0.46 47.95 -9.02
N ASP A 728 -1.08 46.78 -9.29
CA ASP A 728 -1.70 46.35 -10.57
C ASP A 728 -0.87 45.70 -11.72
N SER A 729 0.34 45.17 -11.50
CA SER A 729 0.95 44.19 -12.46
C SER A 729 1.46 42.88 -11.82
N GLU A 730 0.93 42.56 -10.64
CA GLU A 730 1.44 41.54 -9.70
C GLU A 730 1.45 40.10 -10.21
N VAL A 731 0.67 39.78 -11.25
CA VAL A 731 0.43 38.40 -11.70
C VAL A 731 1.58 37.90 -12.60
N THR A 732 2.03 38.68 -13.57
CA THR A 732 2.93 38.19 -14.64
C THR A 732 4.36 37.89 -14.17
N GLU A 733 4.90 38.65 -13.23
CA GLU A 733 6.27 38.44 -12.72
C GLU A 733 6.33 37.35 -11.63
N PHE A 734 5.29 37.24 -10.80
CA PHE A 734 5.15 36.12 -9.87
C PHE A 734 4.95 34.80 -10.63
N GLU A 735 4.19 34.82 -11.74
CA GLU A 735 4.07 33.69 -12.66
C GLU A 735 5.42 33.28 -13.26
N LYS A 736 6.31 34.23 -13.56
CA LYS A 736 7.69 33.92 -14.01
C LYS A 736 8.51 33.24 -12.90
N ILE A 737 8.46 33.75 -11.67
CA ILE A 737 9.11 33.11 -10.51
C ILE A 737 8.55 31.68 -10.29
N GLN A 738 7.23 31.52 -10.42
CA GLN A 738 6.56 30.23 -10.28
C GLN A 738 6.92 29.27 -11.42
N ALA A 739 7.05 29.75 -12.66
CA ALA A 739 7.46 28.94 -13.81
C ALA A 739 8.88 28.41 -13.64
N VAL A 740 9.82 29.27 -13.23
CA VAL A 740 11.22 28.87 -12.95
C VAL A 740 11.27 27.86 -11.81
N THR A 741 10.59 28.13 -10.70
CA THR A 741 10.63 27.24 -9.53
C THR A 741 9.89 25.92 -9.74
N ARG A 742 8.82 25.89 -10.56
CA ARG A 742 8.14 24.65 -10.94
C ARG A 742 9.08 23.68 -11.67
N ALA A 743 9.97 24.19 -12.53
CA ALA A 743 10.97 23.35 -13.18
C ALA A 743 11.94 22.72 -12.16
N LEU A 744 12.24 23.41 -11.05
CA LEU A 744 13.16 22.92 -10.02
C LEU A 744 12.52 21.94 -9.02
N VAL A 745 11.20 21.77 -9.05
CA VAL A 745 10.51 20.82 -8.17
C VAL A 745 10.87 19.39 -8.61
N PRO A 746 11.43 18.55 -7.72
CA PRO A 746 11.64 17.14 -8.01
C PRO A 746 10.32 16.48 -8.44
N PHE A 747 10.37 15.61 -9.46
CA PHE A 747 9.21 14.91 -10.01
C PHE A 747 8.13 15.83 -10.62
N ALA A 748 8.40 17.12 -10.88
CA ALA A 748 7.42 18.06 -11.43
C ALA A 748 6.72 17.56 -12.71
N SER A 749 7.47 16.95 -13.63
CA SER A 749 6.92 16.40 -14.86
C SER A 749 6.08 15.14 -14.63
N ALA A 750 6.43 14.32 -13.64
CA ALA A 750 5.63 13.17 -13.23
C ALA A 750 4.30 13.61 -12.60
N ILE A 751 4.32 14.69 -11.80
CA ILE A 751 3.11 15.32 -11.22
C ILE A 751 2.18 15.83 -12.32
N ASP A 752 2.72 16.57 -13.29
CA ASP A 752 1.94 17.13 -14.40
C ASP A 752 1.32 16.03 -15.29
N ARG A 753 2.06 14.95 -15.58
CA ARG A 753 1.55 13.78 -16.30
C ARG A 753 0.43 13.07 -15.54
N PHE A 754 0.60 12.88 -14.22
CA PHE A 754 -0.43 12.30 -13.36
C PHE A 754 -1.70 13.15 -13.35
N GLN A 755 -1.58 14.47 -13.19
CA GLN A 755 -2.71 15.41 -13.23
C GLN A 755 -3.46 15.39 -14.57
N LYS A 756 -2.75 15.09 -15.67
CA LYS A 756 -3.31 14.96 -17.02
C LYS A 756 -3.88 13.57 -17.33
N GLY A 757 -3.90 12.65 -16.36
CA GLY A 757 -4.51 11.32 -16.50
C GLY A 757 -3.57 10.25 -17.07
N ASP A 758 -2.28 10.55 -17.25
CA ASP A 758 -1.27 9.54 -17.56
C ASP A 758 -0.84 8.85 -16.26
N VAL A 759 -1.61 7.84 -15.87
CA VAL A 759 -1.36 7.03 -14.68
C VAL A 759 -0.03 6.29 -14.80
N SER A 760 0.33 5.81 -16.00
CA SER A 760 1.57 5.06 -16.23
C SER A 760 2.83 5.91 -16.00
N GLY A 761 2.84 7.16 -16.47
CA GLY A 761 3.91 8.12 -16.24
C GLY A 761 3.88 8.78 -14.85
N GLY A 762 2.73 8.74 -14.17
CA GLY A 762 2.54 9.31 -12.85
C GLY A 762 2.90 8.38 -11.68
N LEU A 763 3.06 7.09 -11.89
CA LEU A 763 3.42 6.13 -10.83
C LEU A 763 4.82 6.41 -10.24
N ALA A 764 5.77 6.96 -11.02
CA ALA A 764 7.08 7.39 -10.50
C ALA A 764 6.99 8.46 -9.39
N PHE A 765 5.92 9.26 -9.38
CA PHE A 765 5.62 10.21 -8.30
C PHE A 765 5.16 9.50 -7.01
N LEU A 766 4.57 8.31 -7.10
CA LEU A 766 4.16 7.53 -5.92
C LEU A 766 5.36 7.13 -5.06
N GLY A 767 6.51 6.83 -5.66
CA GLY A 767 7.75 6.52 -4.94
C GLY A 767 8.24 7.66 -4.05
N PHE A 768 8.09 8.92 -4.48
CA PHE A 768 8.48 10.11 -3.70
C PHE A 768 7.34 10.67 -2.84
N ASP A 769 6.11 10.20 -3.06
CA ASP A 769 4.87 10.19 -2.25
C ASP A 769 4.97 9.98 -0.72
N VAL A 770 6.21 9.79 -0.28
CA VAL A 770 6.74 9.12 0.88
C VAL A 770 6.92 7.62 0.72
N PHE A 771 5.99 6.80 0.21
CA PHE A 771 6.29 5.36 -0.07
C PHE A 771 5.32 4.63 -1.03
N GLY A 772 4.54 5.32 -1.86
CA GLY A 772 3.70 4.68 -2.87
C GLY A 772 2.17 4.74 -2.63
N PHE A 773 1.73 5.03 -1.40
CA PHE A 773 0.37 4.69 -0.94
C PHE A 773 -0.46 5.89 -0.44
N ALA A 774 0.15 7.07 -0.25
CA ALA A 774 -0.53 8.23 0.29
C ALA A 774 -1.57 8.88 -0.68
N LEU A 775 -1.69 8.40 -1.91
CA LEU A 775 -2.60 8.94 -2.93
C LEU A 775 -3.90 8.12 -3.16
N GLY A 776 -4.15 7.07 -2.38
CA GLY A 776 -5.40 6.29 -2.46
C GLY A 776 -6.70 7.09 -2.21
N GLY A 777 -6.60 8.35 -1.77
CA GLY A 777 -7.73 9.27 -1.61
C GLY A 777 -8.12 10.10 -2.85
N TYR A 778 -7.37 10.03 -3.97
CA TYR A 778 -7.62 10.88 -5.14
C TYR A 778 -8.53 10.26 -6.22
N PHE A 779 -9.09 9.07 -6.00
CA PHE A 779 -10.00 8.44 -6.98
C PHE A 779 -11.47 8.90 -6.89
N ALA A 780 -11.73 10.11 -6.39
CA ALA A 780 -13.08 10.68 -6.32
C ALA A 780 -13.21 12.19 -6.65
N ALA A 781 -12.22 12.84 -7.28
CA ALA A 781 -12.33 14.25 -7.66
C ALA A 781 -12.16 14.49 -9.16
N GLY A 782 -13.07 13.93 -9.95
CA GLY A 782 -13.46 14.59 -11.20
C GLY A 782 -14.28 15.84 -10.85
N LYS A 783 -13.83 17.01 -11.35
CA LYS A 783 -14.50 18.33 -11.34
C LYS A 783 -14.65 19.02 -9.98
N ILE A 784 -13.71 19.93 -9.66
CA ILE A 784 -14.05 21.27 -9.16
C ILE A 784 -13.18 22.29 -9.92
N ALA A 785 -13.44 22.39 -11.23
CA ALA A 785 -13.13 23.59 -12.00
C ALA A 785 -14.45 24.33 -12.16
N GLY A 786 -14.65 25.38 -11.37
CA GLY A 786 -15.84 26.21 -11.39
C GLY A 786 -16.46 26.37 -10.01
N LEU A 787 -15.92 27.32 -9.23
CA LEU A 787 -16.65 28.20 -8.31
C LEU A 787 -15.62 29.24 -7.83
N GLY A 788 -15.66 30.42 -8.43
CA GLY A 788 -14.90 31.57 -7.98
C GLY A 788 -15.44 32.12 -6.66
N GLY A 789 -14.55 32.71 -5.87
CA GLY A 789 -14.90 33.59 -4.74
C GLY A 789 -15.23 32.88 -3.43
N GLN A 790 -14.36 33.12 -2.43
CA GLN A 790 -14.58 32.92 -0.99
C GLN A 790 -14.69 31.47 -0.46
N VAL A 791 -13.53 30.89 -0.05
CA VAL A 791 -13.27 30.31 1.30
C VAL A 791 -11.75 30.20 1.47
N LYS A 792 -11.09 31.28 1.92
CA LYS A 792 -9.68 31.24 2.38
C LYS A 792 -9.63 31.02 3.91
N LYS A 793 -10.11 29.86 4.37
CA LYS A 793 -9.84 29.28 5.72
C LYS A 793 -10.05 27.76 5.66
N ALA A 794 -9.23 27.06 4.85
CA ALA A 794 -9.22 25.60 4.80
C ALA A 794 -7.84 25.03 4.41
N GLY A 795 -6.75 25.66 4.86
CA GLY A 795 -5.38 25.12 4.76
C GLY A 795 -5.12 23.88 5.64
N GLY A 796 -6.17 23.18 6.07
CA GLY A 796 -6.13 22.06 7.02
C GLY A 796 -7.11 20.93 6.72
N ILE A 797 -7.74 20.91 5.54
CA ILE A 797 -8.72 19.87 5.14
C ILE A 797 -8.25 19.16 3.87
N LEU A 798 -7.03 18.62 3.92
CA LEU A 798 -6.67 17.42 3.14
C LEU A 798 -6.58 16.28 4.16
N ALA A 799 -7.73 15.66 4.33
CA ALA A 799 -8.09 14.80 5.45
C ALA A 799 -7.16 13.59 5.59
N ARG A 800 -6.75 13.35 6.83
CA ARG A 800 -6.04 12.16 7.34
C ARG A 800 -6.90 10.89 7.25
N ALA A 801 -7.35 10.51 6.07
CA ALA A 801 -8.03 9.23 5.84
C ALA A 801 -7.06 8.25 5.17
N ALA A 802 -5.94 7.95 5.84
CA ALA A 802 -5.00 6.91 5.43
C ALA A 802 -4.13 6.50 6.63
N VAL A 803 -4.75 6.09 7.74
CA VAL A 803 -4.04 5.84 9.02
C VAL A 803 -3.06 4.66 8.92
N SER A 804 -3.25 3.70 8.01
CA SER A 804 -2.27 2.63 7.71
C SER A 804 -1.31 2.94 6.56
N ALA A 805 -1.64 3.86 5.64
CA ALA A 805 -0.81 4.14 4.46
C ALA A 805 0.27 5.20 4.70
N ALA A 806 0.26 5.84 5.87
CA ALA A 806 1.15 6.95 6.14
C ALA A 806 2.59 6.52 6.41
N ASN A 807 2.91 5.25 6.72
CA ASN A 807 4.28 4.73 6.85
C ASN A 807 4.32 3.20 6.57
N PRO A 808 5.00 2.72 5.51
CA PRO A 808 5.10 1.29 5.15
C PRO A 808 5.70 0.44 6.27
N PHE A 809 6.47 1.06 7.17
CA PHE A 809 7.17 0.40 8.26
C PHE A 809 6.41 0.46 9.60
N ALA A 810 5.23 1.08 9.65
CA ALA A 810 4.45 1.24 10.88
C ALA A 810 4.11 -0.11 11.55
N GLY A 811 3.84 -1.14 10.75
CA GLY A 811 3.59 -2.50 11.23
C GLY A 811 4.78 -3.12 11.98
N GLY A 812 6.02 -2.81 11.58
CA GLY A 812 7.23 -3.32 12.22
C GLY A 812 7.47 -2.75 13.62
N LYS A 813 7.23 -1.44 13.82
CA LYS A 813 7.37 -0.76 15.13
C LYS A 813 6.34 -1.21 16.17
N ALA A 814 5.14 -1.60 15.72
CA ALA A 814 4.06 -2.02 16.61
C ALA A 814 4.38 -3.33 17.37
N ILE A 815 5.23 -4.20 16.82
CA ILE A 815 5.60 -5.47 17.47
C ILE A 815 6.59 -5.23 18.62
N VAL A 816 7.58 -4.36 18.42
CA VAL A 816 8.59 -4.03 19.45
C VAL A 816 7.98 -3.20 20.59
N SER A 817 7.10 -2.25 20.28
CA SER A 817 6.54 -1.32 21.27
C SER A 817 5.34 -1.86 22.07
N ARG A 818 4.62 -2.88 21.57
CA ARG A 818 3.41 -3.41 22.24
C ARG A 818 3.62 -4.69 23.04
N GLY A 819 4.84 -5.24 23.10
CA GLY A 819 5.12 -6.47 23.86
C GLY A 819 4.23 -7.65 23.46
N LEU A 820 3.77 -7.69 22.20
CA LEU A 820 2.93 -8.77 21.69
C LEU A 820 3.69 -10.10 21.89
N PRO A 821 3.05 -11.14 22.46
CA PRO A 821 3.71 -12.41 22.68
C PRO A 821 4.17 -13.00 21.35
N LEU A 822 5.47 -12.89 21.09
CA LEU A 822 6.16 -13.61 20.04
C LEU A 822 6.13 -15.08 20.43
N HIS A 823 5.11 -15.81 19.98
CA HIS A 823 5.08 -17.26 20.09
C HIS A 823 6.38 -17.78 19.45
N GLN A 824 7.26 -18.41 20.24
CA GLN A 824 8.52 -18.97 19.75
C GLN A 824 8.29 -20.00 18.63
N SER A 825 7.11 -20.61 18.56
CA SER A 825 6.66 -21.50 17.48
C SER A 825 6.42 -20.79 16.13
N LEU A 826 6.15 -19.47 16.13
CA LEU A 826 6.01 -18.61 14.93
C LEU A 826 7.36 -18.10 14.41
N LEU A 827 8.39 -18.11 15.25
CA LEU A 827 9.75 -17.69 14.88
C LEU A 827 10.49 -18.71 13.99
N GLY A 828 9.93 -19.93 13.80
CA GLY A 828 10.53 -21.01 13.00
C GLY A 828 9.75 -21.43 11.75
N LYS A 829 8.81 -20.62 11.25
CA LYS A 829 8.00 -20.93 10.05
C LYS A 829 8.20 -19.90 8.94
N GLY A 830 9.29 -20.04 8.17
CA GLY A 830 9.40 -19.46 6.83
C GLY A 830 9.13 -17.95 6.71
N THR A 831 8.95 -17.49 5.47
CA THR A 831 8.20 -16.28 5.19
C THR A 831 6.70 -16.52 5.40
N PHE A 832 5.92 -15.45 5.62
CA PHE A 832 4.47 -15.51 5.83
C PHE A 832 4.05 -16.01 7.22
N SER A 833 4.80 -15.63 8.26
CA SER A 833 4.44 -15.83 9.67
C SER A 833 3.03 -15.33 10.01
N TRP A 834 2.55 -14.30 9.30
CA TRP A 834 1.17 -13.80 9.41
C TRP A 834 0.10 -14.83 8.98
N LYS A 835 0.41 -15.78 8.08
CA LYS A 835 -0.52 -16.87 7.76
C LYS A 835 -0.73 -17.80 8.97
N ALA A 836 0.24 -17.92 9.87
CA ALA A 836 0.07 -18.63 11.14
C ALA A 836 -0.65 -17.79 12.23
N VAL A 837 -1.03 -16.53 11.96
CA VAL A 837 -2.07 -15.82 12.72
C VAL A 837 -3.45 -16.13 12.14
N SER A 838 -3.54 -16.37 10.82
CA SER A 838 -4.77 -16.86 10.18
C SER A 838 -5.18 -18.27 10.63
N THR A 839 -4.25 -19.03 11.21
CA THR A 839 -4.52 -20.33 11.81
C THR A 839 -5.28 -20.22 13.12
N ASN A 840 -5.07 -19.12 13.86
CA ASN A 840 -5.83 -18.74 15.04
C ASN A 840 -6.99 -17.81 14.69
N ARG A 841 -7.69 -18.04 13.55
CA ARG A 841 -8.95 -17.33 13.22
C ARG A 841 -9.82 -17.35 14.47
N GLY A 842 -9.92 -16.20 15.13
CA GLY A 842 -10.54 -16.09 16.44
C GLY A 842 -11.85 -16.84 16.46
N VAL A 843 -12.02 -17.71 17.46
CA VAL A 843 -13.30 -18.32 17.77
C VAL A 843 -14.30 -17.16 17.82
N ASN A 844 -15.25 -17.12 16.89
CA ASN A 844 -16.26 -16.07 16.89
C ASN A 844 -17.15 -16.30 18.13
N ARG A 845 -16.84 -15.60 19.22
CA ARG A 845 -17.47 -15.82 20.53
C ARG A 845 -18.94 -15.40 20.54
N ALA A 846 -19.34 -14.50 19.64
CA ALA A 846 -20.72 -14.07 19.51
C ALA A 846 -21.62 -15.13 18.87
N TYR A 847 -21.10 -15.97 17.97
CA TYR A 847 -21.89 -17.03 17.33
C TYR A 847 -21.41 -18.41 17.79
N GLN A 848 -21.75 -18.74 19.04
CA GLN A 848 -21.75 -20.14 19.47
C GLN A 848 -22.99 -20.80 18.88
N ASP A 849 -22.86 -21.27 17.64
CA ASP A 849 -23.85 -22.18 17.07
C ASP A 849 -23.80 -23.43 17.96
N LYS A 850 -24.74 -23.58 18.91
CA LYS A 850 -24.95 -24.81 19.68
C LYS A 850 -25.53 -25.89 18.76
N GLN A 851 -24.90 -26.13 17.61
CA GLN A 851 -25.14 -27.31 16.81
C GLN A 851 -24.52 -28.50 17.52
N GLU A 852 -25.25 -29.60 17.56
CA GLU A 852 -24.82 -30.83 18.21
C GLU A 852 -23.54 -31.34 17.54
N GLY A 853 -22.58 -31.76 18.36
CA GLY A 853 -21.25 -32.14 17.93
C GLY A 853 -20.27 -31.00 17.66
N ILE A 854 -20.63 -29.70 17.74
CA ILE A 854 -19.64 -28.60 17.66
C ILE A 854 -19.25 -28.13 19.06
N ALA A 855 -17.95 -28.02 19.32
CA ALA A 855 -17.44 -27.55 20.60
C ALA A 855 -16.24 -26.61 20.42
N VAL A 856 -16.08 -25.70 21.37
CA VAL A 856 -14.83 -24.95 21.55
C VAL A 856 -14.02 -25.66 22.61
N GLY A 857 -12.72 -25.80 22.36
CA GLY A 857 -11.83 -26.50 23.28
C GLY A 857 -10.38 -26.15 23.01
N THR A 858 -9.50 -26.72 23.82
CA THR A 858 -8.07 -26.54 23.67
C THR A 858 -7.47 -27.70 22.89
N TYR A 859 -6.61 -27.37 21.93
CA TYR A 859 -5.80 -28.31 21.17
C TYR A 859 -4.34 -27.87 21.22
N THR A 860 -3.43 -28.83 21.39
CA THR A 860 -1.99 -28.55 21.51
C THR A 860 -1.29 -29.00 20.23
N LEU A 861 -0.78 -28.03 19.47
CA LEU A 861 0.08 -28.26 18.31
C LEU A 861 1.28 -27.31 18.42
N GLY A 862 2.29 -27.73 19.18
CA GLY A 862 3.35 -26.85 19.68
C GLY A 862 2.86 -26.03 20.88
N ASP A 863 2.02 -25.02 20.64
CA ASP A 863 1.38 -24.20 21.68
C ASP A 863 -0.08 -24.65 21.91
N THR A 864 -0.62 -24.38 23.10
CA THR A 864 -2.05 -24.63 23.42
C THR A 864 -2.90 -23.52 22.83
N SER A 865 -3.80 -23.86 21.91
CA SER A 865 -4.69 -22.89 21.25
C SER A 865 -6.16 -23.29 21.41
N LYS A 866 -7.03 -22.28 21.55
CA LYS A 866 -8.48 -22.47 21.54
C LYS A 866 -8.97 -22.58 20.10
N ILE A 867 -9.66 -23.66 19.77
CA ILE A 867 -10.17 -23.92 18.44
C ILE A 867 -11.64 -24.37 18.48
N THR A 868 -12.33 -24.17 17.37
CA THR A 868 -13.65 -24.76 17.13
C THR A 868 -13.46 -26.13 16.46
N ALA A 869 -14.07 -27.16 17.03
CA ALA A 869 -14.03 -28.52 16.51
C ALA A 869 -15.44 -29.07 16.33
N LYS A 870 -15.60 -30.01 15.39
CA LYS A 870 -16.82 -30.79 15.19
C LYS A 870 -16.52 -32.28 15.35
N PHE A 871 -17.31 -32.95 16.18
CA PHE A 871 -17.31 -34.39 16.37
C PHE A 871 -17.90 -35.08 15.16
N ASP A 872 -17.21 -36.11 14.68
CA ASP A 872 -17.69 -37.04 13.67
C ASP A 872 -18.20 -38.29 14.39
N GLU A 873 -19.51 -38.52 14.34
CA GLU A 873 -20.15 -39.67 14.99
C GLU A 873 -19.77 -41.01 14.35
N VAL A 874 -19.45 -41.03 13.05
CA VAL A 874 -19.06 -42.25 12.33
C VAL A 874 -17.64 -42.66 12.70
N LEU A 875 -16.73 -41.69 12.79
CA LEU A 875 -15.32 -41.94 13.12
C LEU A 875 -15.03 -41.90 14.63
N GLY A 876 -15.97 -41.40 15.45
CA GLY A 876 -15.78 -41.20 16.89
C GLY A 876 -14.68 -40.20 17.23
N LYS A 877 -14.43 -39.21 16.35
CA LYS A 877 -13.25 -38.32 16.42
C LYS A 877 -13.62 -36.85 16.25
N TRP A 878 -12.84 -35.98 16.89
CA TRP A 878 -12.96 -34.53 16.73
C TRP A 878 -12.14 -34.05 15.53
N PHE A 879 -12.72 -33.17 14.72
CA PHE A 879 -12.04 -32.51 13.61
C PHE A 879 -12.12 -31.01 13.75
N ALA A 880 -11.12 -30.29 13.25
CA ALA A 880 -11.19 -28.85 13.20
C ALA A 880 -12.35 -28.40 12.29
N TYR A 881 -13.03 -27.33 12.69
CA TYR A 881 -14.23 -26.83 12.01
C TYR A 881 -14.07 -25.34 11.69
N ASP A 882 -14.16 -24.98 10.40
CA ASP A 882 -14.09 -23.57 9.99
C ASP A 882 -15.49 -22.96 10.02
N PRO A 883 -15.79 -22.03 10.95
CA PRO A 883 -17.12 -21.43 11.04
C PRO A 883 -17.47 -20.56 9.82
N LYS A 884 -16.49 -20.11 9.02
CA LYS A 884 -16.73 -19.33 7.80
C LYS A 884 -17.16 -20.20 6.63
N SER A 885 -16.49 -21.35 6.42
CA SER A 885 -16.82 -22.28 5.33
C SER A 885 -17.79 -23.40 5.74
N LYS A 886 -18.04 -23.56 7.04
CA LYS A 886 -18.88 -24.60 7.65
C LYS A 886 -18.46 -26.02 7.32
N LYS A 887 -17.17 -26.24 7.10
CA LYS A 887 -16.60 -27.54 6.75
C LYS A 887 -15.61 -28.00 7.81
N ARG A 888 -15.60 -29.32 8.03
CA ARG A 888 -14.52 -30.00 8.75
C ARG A 888 -13.30 -30.08 7.83
N TYR A 889 -12.12 -29.94 8.41
CA TYR A 889 -10.86 -30.02 7.68
C TYR A 889 -9.77 -30.64 8.57
N GLY A 890 -8.63 -31.00 7.97
CA GLY A 890 -7.50 -31.51 8.73
C GLY A 890 -7.61 -32.99 9.09
N VAL A 891 -6.63 -33.42 9.87
CA VAL A 891 -6.59 -34.74 10.50
C VAL A 891 -7.45 -34.75 11.77
N PRO A 892 -7.75 -35.93 12.33
CA PRO A 892 -8.34 -36.01 13.67
C PRO A 892 -7.52 -35.26 14.72
N LEU A 893 -8.20 -34.50 15.57
CA LEU A 893 -7.58 -33.71 16.64
C LEU A 893 -7.30 -34.59 17.87
N GLU A 894 -6.18 -35.31 17.84
CA GLU A 894 -5.74 -36.14 18.96
C GLU A 894 -5.47 -35.27 20.21
N GLY A 895 -6.14 -35.58 21.33
CA GLY A 895 -5.96 -34.84 22.58
C GLY A 895 -6.76 -33.53 22.68
N PHE A 896 -7.69 -33.24 21.77
CA PHE A 896 -8.63 -32.13 21.92
C PHE A 896 -9.45 -32.27 23.20
N ARG A 897 -9.50 -31.20 24.00
CA ARG A 897 -10.29 -31.14 25.24
C ARG A 897 -11.36 -30.07 25.09
N VAL A 898 -12.62 -30.51 25.13
CA VAL A 898 -13.78 -29.60 25.15
C VAL A 898 -13.69 -28.71 26.38
N GLU A 899 -13.86 -27.41 26.19
CA GLU A 899 -13.94 -26.46 27.30
C GLU A 899 -15.30 -26.67 27.98
N SER A 900 -15.29 -27.30 29.16
CA SER A 900 -16.52 -27.50 29.93
C SER A 900 -17.08 -26.15 30.34
N SER A 901 -18.27 -25.81 29.86
CA SER A 901 -19.05 -24.71 30.42
C SER A 901 -19.24 -24.99 31.90
N SER A 902 -18.66 -24.18 32.78
CA SER A 902 -19.12 -24.09 34.16
C SER A 902 -20.63 -23.82 34.10
N ALA A 903 -21.38 -24.70 34.76
CA ALA A 903 -22.84 -24.67 34.82
C ALA A 903 -23.37 -23.36 35.43
#